data_AF-A0A2D4TU77-F1
#
_entry.id   AF-A0A2D4TU77-F1
#
_cell.length_a   1.000
_cell.length_b   1.000
_cell.length_c   1.000
_cell.angle_alpha   90.00
_cell.angle_beta   90.00
_cell.angle_gamma   90.00
#
_symmetry.space_group_name_H-M   'P 1'
#
loop_
_entity.id
_entity.type
_entity.pdbx_description
1 polymer ?
#
loop_
_entity_poly.entity_id
_entity_poly.type
_entity_poly.pdbx_seq_one_letter_code
_entity_poly.pdbx_strand_id
1 'polypeptide(L)'
;MAFTKFTNLDYDQIRESIKDYLRANSNFTGFDFDGSNFSVLIDTLAYNAYINSVNANMIVNESFLDSATLRRNVVSLAGNIGYLPRSQKSAQAQVTFSVDTGSNTSTLTLKAGLVCVGTEDNSSYVFSIPEPITATVNEGVAVFGIDSDPITIYQGTFARTSFPVDTSLNQRYIINNPDVDFSTLIVRVRDENDTGLGQQWERVKNIIRIDKNSEVYFLAEVNQQNYELLFGDNIFGKALVNNQTIESTYIIGDGKAGDGASQFSFSGSLVDDLGNPVSPSNVVDVTTITAARNGAAVESVESIKYYAPRVYGAQYRAVTGRDYEGIIKQLYPNTESISVVGGEELIPPQFGNVLISIKPVNGIEVSDFDKKNILDGLKQYTIAGINQQIVDLKILFVEINSAVYYDTTKTTTANTLKTAVIRSLNAYAGSIDINKFGGRFKYSKCQKVIDDTSTAVTSNITKVIIRRNLNAAENQFAQYELCYGNAFHIIPGGGTIKSSGFKITGNSANLFITDIPNTDAAGQLDGSGKGVISYISENLNASDGESNYTTVVSNAGIVDYTKGEIQLFTVNIASTNLDNKIIEIQAFPQSNDVIGLKDLYVSFDVSQSPINMIRDTIASGEQISGVGFPVTSSYGNGKLTR
;
A
#
# COMPACT_ATOMS: atom_id res chain seq x y z
N MET A 1 -16.19 8.82 20.51
CA MET A 1 -17.10 8.32 21.56
C MET A 1 -18.50 8.28 20.98
N ALA A 2 -19.16 7.13 20.94
CA ALA A 2 -20.54 7.03 20.48
C ALA A 2 -21.47 7.66 21.54
N PHE A 3 -22.38 8.54 21.12
CA PHE A 3 -23.41 9.10 22.00
C PHE A 3 -24.40 7.98 22.39
N THR A 4 -24.23 7.38 23.56
CA THR A 4 -24.96 6.20 24.04
C THR A 4 -26.39 6.47 24.54
N LYS A 5 -27.02 7.61 24.22
CA LYS A 5 -28.40 7.88 24.68
C LYS A 5 -29.49 7.07 23.94
N PHE A 6 -29.15 6.41 22.83
CA PHE A 6 -30.07 5.57 22.05
C PHE A 6 -29.49 4.15 21.86
N THR A 7 -29.41 3.36 22.94
CA THR A 7 -29.04 1.93 22.88
C THR A 7 -30.26 1.00 22.75
N ASN A 8 -31.47 1.49 23.03
CA ASN A 8 -32.69 0.70 22.90
C ASN A 8 -33.24 0.82 21.48
N LEU A 9 -32.54 0.17 20.54
CA LEU A 9 -32.98 0.04 19.15
C LEU A 9 -33.74 -1.25 18.91
N ASP A 10 -33.89 -2.12 19.91
CA ASP A 10 -34.64 -3.36 19.73
C ASP A 10 -36.13 -3.06 19.62
N TYR A 11 -36.80 -3.73 18.68
CA TYR A 11 -38.22 -3.54 18.40
C TYR A 11 -39.05 -3.78 19.67
N ASP A 12 -38.75 -4.84 20.41
CA ASP A 12 -39.49 -5.21 21.63
C ASP A 12 -39.33 -4.16 22.74
N GLN A 13 -38.15 -3.53 22.83
CA GLN A 13 -37.89 -2.48 23.80
C GLN A 13 -38.57 -1.16 23.41
N ILE A 14 -38.62 -0.83 22.12
CA ILE A 14 -39.36 0.34 21.61
C ILE A 14 -40.87 0.14 21.85
N ARG A 15 -41.38 -1.07 21.59
CA ARG A 15 -42.77 -1.44 21.85
C ARG A 15 -43.13 -1.28 23.32
N GLU A 16 -42.30 -1.79 24.23
CA GLU A 16 -42.55 -1.65 25.67
C GLU A 16 -42.45 -0.20 26.16
N SER A 17 -41.48 0.57 25.63
CA SER A 17 -41.36 2.01 25.92
C SER A 17 -42.60 2.81 25.48
N ILE A 18 -43.16 2.50 24.30
CA ILE A 18 -44.41 3.13 23.83
C ILE A 18 -45.58 2.74 24.73
N LYS A 19 -45.68 1.47 25.17
CA LYS A 19 -46.69 1.03 26.12
C LYS A 19 -46.57 1.77 27.45
N ASP A 20 -45.37 1.89 28.01
CA ASP A 20 -45.13 2.57 29.28
C ASP A 20 -45.44 4.07 29.18
N TYR A 21 -45.10 4.70 28.05
CA TYR A 21 -45.49 6.08 27.77
C TYR A 21 -47.01 6.25 27.74
N LEU A 22 -47.73 5.34 27.05
CA LEU A 22 -49.19 5.37 26.99
C LEU A 22 -49.83 5.08 28.35
N ARG A 23 -49.27 4.19 29.17
CA ARG A 23 -49.72 3.92 30.54
C ARG A 23 -49.56 5.15 31.45
N ALA A 24 -48.47 5.91 31.30
CA ALA A 24 -48.17 7.05 32.16
C ALA A 24 -48.92 8.34 31.78
N ASN A 25 -49.20 8.56 30.48
CA ASN A 25 -49.70 9.83 29.96
C ASN A 25 -51.13 9.80 29.42
N SER A 26 -51.86 8.69 29.57
CA SER A 26 -53.22 8.58 29.04
C SER A 26 -54.27 8.32 30.11
N ASN A 27 -55.50 8.77 29.82
CA ASN A 27 -56.69 8.45 30.60
C ASN A 27 -57.23 7.02 30.31
N PHE A 28 -56.47 6.19 29.59
CA PHE A 28 -56.86 4.83 29.19
C PHE A 28 -56.51 3.82 30.30
N THR A 29 -57.16 3.93 31.46
CA THR A 29 -56.90 3.05 32.61
C THR A 29 -57.50 1.64 32.49
N GLY A 30 -58.31 1.38 31.45
CA GLY A 30 -59.04 0.12 31.26
C GLY A 30 -58.71 -0.66 29.99
N PHE A 31 -57.67 -0.29 29.23
CA PHE A 31 -57.29 -0.98 28.00
C PHE A 31 -56.16 -1.98 28.23
N ASP A 32 -56.37 -3.23 27.83
CA ASP A 32 -55.31 -4.22 27.70
C ASP A 32 -54.57 -3.98 26.37
N PHE A 33 -53.33 -3.50 26.47
CA PHE A 33 -52.48 -3.15 25.34
C PHE A 33 -51.89 -4.37 24.62
N ASP A 34 -52.06 -5.59 25.14
CA ASP A 34 -51.60 -6.84 24.51
C ASP A 34 -52.74 -7.63 23.85
N GLY A 35 -53.98 -7.49 24.31
CA GLY A 35 -55.14 -8.23 23.77
C GLY A 35 -56.06 -7.47 22.80
N SER A 36 -55.81 -6.18 22.56
CA SER A 36 -56.71 -5.29 21.80
C SER A 36 -56.22 -5.03 20.36
N ASN A 37 -57.11 -4.60 19.46
CA ASN A 37 -56.74 -3.98 18.17
C ASN A 37 -55.76 -2.81 18.33
N PHE A 38 -55.66 -2.27 19.55
CA PHE A 38 -54.67 -1.27 19.93
C PHE A 38 -53.23 -1.81 19.91
N SER A 39 -53.00 -3.11 20.12
CA SER A 39 -51.67 -3.72 19.95
C SER A 39 -51.18 -3.56 18.53
N VAL A 40 -52.03 -3.79 17.51
CA VAL A 40 -51.64 -3.64 16.10
C VAL A 40 -51.23 -2.20 15.80
N LEU A 41 -51.92 -1.21 16.38
CA LEU A 41 -51.53 0.20 16.28
C LEU A 41 -50.18 0.45 16.96
N ILE A 42 -49.98 -0.02 18.19
CA ILE A 42 -48.69 0.08 18.89
C ILE A 42 -47.58 -0.58 18.07
N ASP A 43 -47.82 -1.73 17.47
CA ASP A 43 -46.86 -2.47 16.66
C ASP A 43 -46.48 -1.69 15.39
N THR A 44 -47.44 -1.04 14.72
CA THR A 44 -47.15 -0.16 13.58
C THR A 44 -46.38 1.10 13.97
N LEU A 45 -46.71 1.72 15.12
CA LEU A 45 -45.96 2.86 15.64
C LEU A 45 -44.54 2.45 16.04
N ALA A 46 -44.39 1.31 16.72
CA ALA A 46 -43.09 0.77 17.12
C ALA A 46 -42.24 0.44 15.89
N TYR A 47 -42.82 -0.12 14.84
CA TYR A 47 -42.13 -0.39 13.59
C TYR A 47 -41.69 0.90 12.86
N ASN A 48 -42.56 1.91 12.79
CA ASN A 48 -42.21 3.20 12.21
C ASN A 48 -41.11 3.92 13.02
N ALA A 49 -41.23 3.90 14.36
CA ALA A 49 -40.23 4.45 15.26
C ALA A 49 -38.89 3.73 15.11
N TYR A 50 -38.90 2.39 15.04
CA TYR A 50 -37.71 1.57 14.79
C TYR A 50 -37.00 1.97 13.49
N ILE A 51 -37.72 2.04 12.37
CA ILE A 51 -37.14 2.46 11.09
C ILE A 51 -36.55 3.88 11.18
N ASN A 52 -37.29 4.82 11.78
CA ASN A 52 -36.82 6.19 11.94
C ASN A 52 -35.59 6.27 12.85
N SER A 53 -35.55 5.50 13.93
CA SER A 53 -34.41 5.45 14.85
C SER A 53 -33.18 4.84 14.20
N VAL A 54 -33.32 3.77 13.42
CA VAL A 54 -32.22 3.18 12.65
C VAL A 54 -31.71 4.17 11.60
N ASN A 55 -32.60 4.80 10.84
CA ASN A 55 -32.22 5.81 9.85
C ASN A 55 -31.53 7.02 10.49
N ALA A 56 -32.05 7.51 11.62
CA ALA A 56 -31.43 8.62 12.35
C ALA A 56 -30.05 8.23 12.89
N ASN A 57 -29.89 7.02 13.43
CA ASN A 57 -28.59 6.51 13.89
C ASN A 57 -27.59 6.42 12.73
N MET A 58 -28.02 5.89 11.58
CA MET A 58 -27.20 5.83 10.38
C MET A 58 -26.80 7.24 9.90
N ILE A 59 -27.74 8.19 9.82
CA ILE A 59 -27.45 9.58 9.40
C ILE A 59 -26.45 10.25 10.35
N VAL A 60 -26.63 10.07 11.66
CA VAL A 60 -25.72 10.65 12.67
C VAL A 60 -24.32 10.04 12.54
N ASN A 61 -24.22 8.71 12.39
CA ASN A 61 -22.92 8.07 12.19
C ASN A 61 -22.25 8.51 10.88
N GLU A 62 -23.02 8.70 9.82
CA GLU A 62 -22.53 9.18 8.52
C GLU A 62 -22.17 10.67 8.49
N SER A 63 -22.56 11.44 9.51
CA SER A 63 -22.26 12.88 9.61
C SER A 63 -20.87 13.18 10.19
N PHE A 64 -20.25 12.21 10.88
CA PHE A 64 -18.90 12.37 11.45
C PHE A 64 -17.89 11.52 10.70
N LEU A 65 -16.70 12.10 10.45
CA LEU A 65 -15.66 11.46 9.64
C LEU A 65 -15.22 10.10 10.21
N ASP A 66 -15.07 9.99 11.53
CA ASP A 66 -14.60 8.76 12.17
C ASP A 66 -15.62 7.60 12.07
N SER A 67 -16.92 7.90 12.20
CA SER A 67 -17.98 6.89 12.20
C SER A 67 -18.58 6.60 10.82
N ALA A 68 -18.41 7.50 9.84
CA ALA A 68 -18.99 7.33 8.52
C ALA A 68 -18.44 6.09 7.81
N THR A 69 -19.31 5.24 7.28
CA THR A 69 -18.93 4.00 6.61
C THR A 69 -18.99 4.13 5.10
N LEU A 70 -19.91 4.95 4.58
CA LEU A 70 -20.05 5.18 3.16
C LEU A 70 -18.92 6.07 2.64
N ARG A 71 -18.16 5.56 1.65
CA ARG A 71 -17.06 6.29 1.02
C ARG A 71 -17.46 7.71 0.63
N ARG A 72 -18.58 7.89 -0.07
CA ARG A 72 -19.05 9.21 -0.52
C ARG A 72 -19.12 10.23 0.62
N ASN A 73 -19.65 9.82 1.77
CA ASN A 73 -19.82 10.73 2.90
C ASN A 73 -18.46 11.06 3.53
N VAL A 74 -17.59 10.06 3.67
CA VAL A 74 -16.21 10.25 4.13
C VAL A 74 -15.45 11.22 3.23
N VAL A 75 -15.56 11.07 1.92
CA VAL A 75 -14.93 11.95 0.93
C VAL A 75 -15.50 13.37 1.01
N SER A 76 -16.82 13.52 1.11
CA SER A 76 -17.45 14.84 1.25
C SER A 76 -17.03 15.56 2.54
N LEU A 77 -16.96 14.83 3.66
CA LEU A 77 -16.47 15.35 4.94
C LEU A 77 -14.98 15.69 4.88
N ALA A 78 -14.17 14.88 4.20
CA ALA A 78 -12.76 15.17 3.95
C ALA A 78 -12.57 16.39 3.03
N GLY A 79 -13.46 16.57 2.05
CA GLY A 79 -13.50 17.74 1.18
C GLY A 79 -13.75 19.04 1.95
N ASN A 80 -14.60 19.02 2.98
CA ASN A 80 -14.85 20.18 3.84
C ASN A 80 -13.60 20.66 4.59
N ILE A 81 -12.64 19.78 4.85
CA ILE A 81 -11.35 20.10 5.47
C ILE A 81 -10.21 20.25 4.45
N GLY A 82 -10.55 20.35 3.16
CA GLY A 82 -9.59 20.61 2.08
C GLY A 82 -8.76 19.39 1.66
N TYR A 83 -9.15 18.18 2.06
CA TYR A 83 -8.48 16.94 1.66
C TYR A 83 -9.19 16.31 0.47
N LEU A 84 -8.52 16.27 -0.68
CA LEU A 84 -8.96 15.53 -1.87
C LEU A 84 -8.30 14.14 -1.88
N PRO A 85 -9.06 13.04 -1.73
CA PRO A 85 -8.52 11.69 -1.80
C PRO A 85 -7.88 11.39 -3.16
N ARG A 86 -6.95 10.45 -3.19
CA ARG A 86 -6.35 9.99 -4.46
C ARG A 86 -7.37 9.22 -5.30
N SER A 87 -7.44 9.54 -6.60
CA SER A 87 -8.14 8.77 -7.61
C SER A 87 -7.46 7.42 -7.88
N GLN A 88 -8.05 6.64 -8.77
CA GLN A 88 -7.31 5.60 -9.47
C GLN A 88 -6.09 6.23 -10.18
N LYS A 89 -4.97 5.53 -10.17
CA LYS A 89 -3.72 5.94 -10.83
C LYS A 89 -3.38 4.95 -11.93
N SER A 90 -3.21 5.46 -13.14
CA SER A 90 -2.75 4.67 -14.28
C SER A 90 -1.30 4.24 -14.09
N ALA A 91 -0.98 3.00 -14.49
CA ALA A 91 0.41 2.55 -14.58
C ALA A 91 1.17 3.39 -15.61
N GLN A 92 2.42 3.71 -15.32
CA GLN A 92 3.28 4.58 -16.11
C GLN A 92 4.48 3.80 -16.61
N ALA A 93 4.75 3.88 -17.91
CA ALA A 93 5.97 3.38 -18.52
C ALA A 93 6.72 4.54 -19.17
N GLN A 94 8.04 4.39 -19.31
CA GLN A 94 8.85 5.34 -20.05
C GLN A 94 9.43 4.66 -21.27
N VAL A 95 9.14 5.25 -22.42
CA VAL A 95 9.50 4.71 -23.72
C VAL A 95 10.17 5.77 -24.57
N THR A 96 11.05 5.31 -25.45
CA THR A 96 11.61 6.10 -26.53
C THR A 96 11.36 5.34 -27.83
N PHE A 97 11.14 6.07 -28.91
CA PHE A 97 11.05 5.47 -30.24
C PHE A 97 11.41 6.49 -31.30
N SER A 98 11.92 6.01 -32.42
CA SER A 98 12.20 6.83 -33.59
C SER A 98 11.27 6.42 -34.73
N VAL A 99 10.78 7.43 -35.44
CA VAL A 99 9.93 7.24 -36.60
C VAL A 99 10.63 7.82 -37.81
N ASP A 100 10.80 7.01 -38.85
CA ASP A 100 11.25 7.49 -40.15
C ASP A 100 10.04 8.02 -40.92
N THR A 101 10.11 9.28 -41.30
CA THR A 101 9.13 9.92 -42.16
C THR A 101 9.70 9.97 -43.56
N GLY A 102 9.11 9.20 -44.50
CA GLY A 102 9.47 9.28 -45.92
C GLY A 102 9.12 10.61 -46.61
N SER A 103 8.73 11.64 -45.85
CA SER A 103 8.36 12.99 -46.29
C SER A 103 9.28 14.06 -45.67
N ASN A 104 9.60 15.11 -46.41
CA ASN A 104 10.40 16.27 -45.96
C ASN A 104 9.59 17.22 -45.04
N THR A 105 8.94 16.69 -44.01
CA THR A 105 8.17 17.47 -43.04
C THR A 105 9.09 18.01 -41.94
N SER A 106 8.91 19.27 -41.55
CA SER A 106 9.81 19.94 -40.60
C SER A 106 9.62 19.48 -39.14
N THR A 107 8.38 19.12 -38.80
CA THR A 107 7.99 18.63 -37.48
C THR A 107 7.00 17.49 -37.62
N LEU A 108 7.00 16.59 -36.63
CA LEU A 108 6.06 15.48 -36.54
C LEU A 108 5.42 15.50 -35.16
N THR A 109 4.10 15.45 -35.12
CA THR A 109 3.32 15.51 -33.89
C THR A 109 2.65 14.17 -33.62
N LEU A 110 2.96 13.57 -32.47
CA LEU A 110 2.21 12.45 -31.93
C LEU A 110 0.91 12.99 -31.33
N LYS A 111 -0.24 12.56 -31.85
CA LYS A 111 -1.54 12.99 -31.33
C LYS A 111 -1.78 12.45 -29.92
N ALA A 112 -2.49 13.24 -29.11
CA ALA A 112 -3.03 12.76 -27.85
C ALA A 112 -3.95 11.55 -28.09
N GLY A 113 -3.86 10.53 -27.24
CA GLY A 113 -4.56 9.27 -27.43
C GLY A 113 -3.66 8.05 -27.29
N LEU A 114 -4.08 6.96 -27.92
CA LEU A 114 -3.34 5.70 -28.00
C LEU A 114 -1.95 5.92 -28.59
N VAL A 115 -0.92 5.38 -27.95
CA VAL A 115 0.48 5.41 -28.44
C VAL A 115 1.00 4.00 -28.66
N CYS A 116 0.79 3.10 -27.70
CA CYS A 116 1.28 1.73 -27.80
C CYS A 116 0.39 0.74 -27.06
N VAL A 117 0.57 -0.53 -27.39
CA VAL A 117 -0.03 -1.66 -26.69
C VAL A 117 1.10 -2.41 -25.98
N GLY A 118 1.03 -2.46 -24.66
CA GLY A 118 1.96 -3.19 -23.81
C GLY A 118 1.48 -4.62 -23.60
N THR A 119 2.38 -5.59 -23.61
CA THR A 119 2.05 -7.00 -23.29
C THR A 119 2.73 -7.46 -22.01
N GLU A 120 1.98 -8.19 -21.20
CA GLU A 120 2.43 -8.85 -19.97
C GLU A 120 1.74 -10.21 -19.86
N ASP A 121 2.50 -11.30 -19.73
CA ASP A 121 2.01 -12.67 -19.45
C ASP A 121 0.67 -13.04 -20.12
N ASN A 122 0.58 -12.78 -21.43
CA ASN A 122 -0.56 -13.09 -22.31
C ASN A 122 -1.79 -12.15 -22.23
N SER A 123 -1.68 -11.04 -21.50
CA SER A 123 -2.65 -9.93 -21.49
C SER A 123 -2.07 -8.70 -22.20
N SER A 124 -2.93 -7.97 -22.91
CA SER A 124 -2.54 -6.74 -23.63
C SER A 124 -3.21 -5.53 -23.00
N TYR A 125 -2.42 -4.51 -22.67
CA TYR A 125 -2.87 -3.25 -22.10
C TYR A 125 -2.62 -2.10 -23.06
N VAL A 126 -3.57 -1.18 -23.15
CA VAL A 126 -3.46 0.03 -23.98
C VAL A 126 -2.77 1.13 -23.19
N PHE A 127 -1.81 1.82 -23.82
CA PHE A 127 -1.12 2.97 -23.27
C PHE A 127 -1.37 4.22 -24.12
N SER A 128 -1.73 5.30 -23.44
CA SER A 128 -2.12 6.57 -24.02
C SER A 128 -1.34 7.74 -23.42
N ILE A 129 -1.31 8.87 -24.15
CA ILE A 129 -0.80 10.15 -23.65
C ILE A 129 -1.93 11.18 -23.57
N PRO A 130 -1.93 12.04 -22.52
CA PRO A 130 -2.98 13.05 -22.35
C PRO A 130 -2.78 14.29 -23.23
N GLU A 131 -1.54 14.52 -23.70
CA GLU A 131 -1.17 15.66 -24.55
C GLU A 131 -0.45 15.21 -25.82
N PRO A 132 -0.63 15.96 -26.92
CA PRO A 132 0.18 15.72 -28.11
C PRO A 132 1.64 16.12 -27.86
N ILE A 133 2.57 15.35 -28.41
CA ILE A 133 4.02 15.62 -28.30
C ILE A 133 4.55 15.92 -29.70
N THR A 134 5.18 17.08 -29.86
CA THR A 134 5.78 17.52 -31.12
C THR A 134 7.29 17.27 -31.10
N ALA A 135 7.81 16.55 -32.08
CA ALA A 135 9.25 16.34 -32.29
C ALA A 135 9.71 17.02 -33.60
N THR A 136 10.94 17.53 -33.61
CA THR A 136 11.59 18.03 -34.83
C THR A 136 12.15 16.88 -35.63
N VAL A 137 12.01 16.92 -36.96
CA VAL A 137 12.54 15.89 -37.85
C VAL A 137 13.94 16.30 -38.31
N ASN A 138 14.95 15.48 -38.00
CA ASN A 138 16.31 15.69 -38.48
C ASN A 138 16.68 14.56 -39.44
N GLU A 139 17.08 14.90 -40.67
CA GLU A 139 17.47 13.94 -41.72
C GLU A 139 16.39 12.87 -42.03
N GLY A 140 15.10 13.23 -41.92
CA GLY A 140 13.97 12.32 -42.19
C GLY A 140 13.58 11.42 -41.01
N VAL A 141 14.27 11.52 -39.87
CA VAL A 141 13.95 10.77 -38.65
C VAL A 141 13.42 11.72 -37.57
N ALA A 142 12.24 11.43 -37.06
CA ALA A 142 11.68 12.06 -35.87
C ALA A 142 12.00 11.19 -34.65
N VAL A 143 12.69 11.76 -33.67
CA VAL A 143 13.01 11.05 -32.41
C VAL A 143 12.07 11.53 -31.32
N PHE A 144 11.30 10.59 -30.77
CA PHE A 144 10.36 10.83 -29.68
C PHE A 144 10.97 10.35 -28.37
N GLY A 145 11.45 11.31 -27.57
CA GLY A 145 12.17 11.07 -26.31
C GLY A 145 13.62 10.64 -26.52
N ILE A 146 14.45 10.92 -25.51
CA ILE A 146 15.86 10.50 -25.44
C ILE A 146 16.08 9.75 -24.12
N ASP A 147 17.16 8.97 -24.00
CA ASP A 147 17.44 8.21 -22.77
C ASP A 147 17.52 9.10 -21.51
N SER A 148 17.88 10.38 -21.67
CA SER A 148 17.89 11.36 -20.57
C SER A 148 16.57 12.07 -20.31
N ASP A 149 15.61 12.03 -21.25
CA ASP A 149 14.27 12.62 -21.15
C ASP A 149 13.26 11.78 -21.94
N PRO A 150 12.80 10.66 -21.35
CA PRO A 150 11.95 9.72 -22.05
C PRO A 150 10.48 10.11 -21.98
N ILE A 151 9.68 9.63 -22.94
CA ILE A 151 8.25 9.92 -22.96
C ILE A 151 7.56 9.05 -21.93
N THR A 152 6.78 9.68 -21.05
CA THR A 152 5.94 8.98 -20.09
C THR A 152 4.59 8.68 -20.71
N ILE A 153 4.29 7.39 -20.86
CA ILE A 153 3.01 6.86 -21.33
C ILE A 153 2.21 6.32 -20.15
N TYR A 154 0.89 6.43 -20.21
CA TYR A 154 -0.01 6.04 -19.13
C TYR A 154 -0.93 4.92 -19.60
N GLN A 155 -1.11 3.90 -18.78
CA GLN A 155 -2.03 2.81 -19.06
C GLN A 155 -3.47 3.31 -19.00
N GLY A 156 -4.25 2.97 -20.03
CA GLY A 156 -5.66 3.30 -20.13
C GLY A 156 -6.05 3.94 -21.46
N THR A 157 -7.36 4.16 -21.59
CA THR A 157 -7.96 4.79 -22.77
C THR A 157 -8.07 6.30 -22.57
N PHE A 158 -7.70 7.05 -23.61
CA PHE A 158 -7.92 8.50 -23.66
C PHE A 158 -9.40 8.83 -23.83
N ALA A 159 -9.90 9.71 -22.97
CA ALA A 159 -11.25 10.24 -23.04
C ALA A 159 -11.23 11.77 -22.99
N ARG A 160 -12.23 12.38 -23.62
CA ARG A 160 -12.44 13.83 -23.61
C ARG A 160 -13.88 14.16 -23.31
N THR A 161 -14.11 15.15 -22.47
CA THR A 161 -15.43 15.72 -22.20
C THR A 161 -15.41 17.22 -22.40
N SER A 162 -16.39 17.73 -23.14
CA SER A 162 -16.57 19.15 -23.35
C SER A 162 -17.84 19.66 -22.66
N PHE A 163 -17.75 20.84 -22.06
CA PHE A 163 -18.87 21.52 -21.41
C PHE A 163 -19.02 22.92 -22.00
N PRO A 164 -20.16 23.25 -22.62
CA PRO A 164 -20.47 24.63 -22.99
C PRO A 164 -20.82 25.43 -21.72
N VAL A 165 -20.23 26.61 -21.56
CA VAL A 165 -20.46 27.51 -20.42
C VAL A 165 -21.61 28.45 -20.74
N ASP A 166 -22.64 28.43 -19.89
CA ASP A 166 -23.72 29.41 -19.86
C ASP A 166 -23.79 30.05 -18.47
N THR A 167 -23.45 31.34 -18.39
CA THR A 167 -23.41 32.07 -17.12
C THR A 167 -24.79 32.47 -16.60
N SER A 168 -25.86 32.25 -17.38
CA SER A 168 -27.24 32.51 -16.94
C SER A 168 -27.81 31.42 -16.04
N LEU A 169 -27.20 30.22 -16.07
CA LEU A 169 -27.61 29.05 -15.29
C LEU A 169 -26.55 28.70 -14.25
N ASN A 170 -26.98 28.19 -13.10
CA ASN A 170 -26.05 27.58 -12.14
C ASN A 170 -25.70 26.17 -12.61
N GLN A 171 -24.65 26.07 -13.43
CA GLN A 171 -24.21 24.83 -14.06
C GLN A 171 -23.13 24.13 -13.22
N ARG A 172 -23.15 22.80 -13.26
CA ARG A 172 -22.15 21.94 -12.62
C ARG A 172 -21.39 21.15 -13.69
N TYR A 173 -20.07 21.21 -13.64
CA TYR A 173 -19.20 20.57 -14.63
C TYR A 173 -18.67 19.24 -14.08
N ILE A 174 -19.41 18.16 -14.31
CA ILE A 174 -19.10 16.84 -13.73
C ILE A 174 -18.58 15.90 -14.81
N ILE A 175 -17.40 15.34 -14.58
CA ILE A 175 -16.82 14.26 -15.37
C ILE A 175 -17.42 12.94 -14.89
N ASN A 176 -18.28 12.35 -15.71
CA ASN A 176 -19.03 11.12 -15.39
C ASN A 176 -18.23 9.84 -15.70
N ASN A 177 -17.01 9.73 -15.17
CA ASN A 177 -16.21 8.52 -15.25
C ASN A 177 -15.54 8.23 -13.90
N PRO A 178 -15.84 7.11 -13.23
CA PRO A 178 -15.31 6.80 -11.89
C PRO A 178 -13.82 6.42 -11.92
N ASP A 179 -13.34 5.80 -13.01
CA ASP A 179 -11.97 5.28 -13.13
C ASP A 179 -10.99 6.31 -13.73
N VAL A 180 -11.30 7.60 -13.61
CA VAL A 180 -10.44 8.66 -14.12
C VAL A 180 -9.21 8.87 -13.25
N ASP A 181 -8.04 8.97 -13.88
CA ASP A 181 -6.83 9.44 -13.21
C ASP A 181 -6.75 10.97 -13.27
N PHE A 182 -7.13 11.66 -12.19
CA PHE A 182 -7.09 13.12 -12.15
C PHE A 182 -5.68 13.71 -12.26
N SER A 183 -4.63 12.91 -12.11
CA SER A 183 -3.26 13.42 -12.28
C SER A 183 -2.88 13.59 -13.74
N THR A 184 -3.60 12.90 -14.63
CA THR A 184 -3.51 13.06 -16.09
C THR A 184 -4.55 14.04 -16.64
N LEU A 185 -5.39 14.60 -15.75
CA LEU A 185 -6.46 15.52 -16.12
C LEU A 185 -5.88 16.86 -16.56
N ILE A 186 -6.24 17.26 -17.77
CA ILE A 186 -5.86 18.52 -18.36
C ILE A 186 -7.14 19.23 -18.76
N VAL A 187 -7.29 20.45 -18.28
CA VAL A 187 -8.46 21.29 -18.52
C VAL A 187 -8.01 22.45 -19.38
N ARG A 188 -8.61 22.58 -20.55
CA ARG A 188 -8.43 23.71 -21.46
C ARG A 188 -9.73 24.48 -21.57
N VAL A 189 -9.66 25.80 -21.51
CA VAL A 189 -10.80 26.68 -21.73
C VAL A 189 -10.60 27.39 -23.07
N ARG A 190 -11.59 27.26 -23.94
CA ARG A 190 -11.58 27.82 -25.29
C ARG A 190 -12.63 28.92 -25.39
N ASP A 191 -12.23 30.06 -25.94
CA ASP A 191 -13.15 31.14 -26.28
C ASP A 191 -13.97 30.82 -27.54
N GLU A 192 -15.12 31.47 -27.71
CA GLU A 192 -16.06 31.22 -28.82
C GLU A 192 -15.40 31.33 -30.22
N ASN A 193 -14.45 32.28 -30.37
CA ASN A 193 -13.78 32.56 -31.64
C ASN A 193 -12.43 31.86 -31.80
N ASP A 194 -11.99 31.06 -30.82
CA ASP A 194 -10.69 30.40 -30.87
C ASP A 194 -10.79 29.06 -31.64
N THR A 195 -9.95 28.93 -32.68
CA THR A 195 -9.81 27.72 -33.48
C THR A 195 -8.71 26.78 -32.96
N GLY A 196 -7.96 27.20 -31.93
CA GLY A 196 -6.93 26.40 -31.27
C GLY A 196 -7.46 25.42 -30.23
N LEU A 197 -6.52 24.78 -29.50
CA LEU A 197 -6.80 23.84 -28.41
C LEU A 197 -7.29 24.52 -27.11
N GLY A 198 -7.39 25.86 -27.09
CA GLY A 198 -7.69 26.66 -25.91
C GLY A 198 -6.50 26.81 -24.95
N GLN A 199 -6.69 27.62 -23.91
CA GLN A 199 -5.68 27.85 -22.87
C GLN A 199 -5.78 26.80 -21.78
N GLN A 200 -4.64 26.21 -21.39
CA GLN A 200 -4.56 25.25 -20.30
C GLN A 200 -4.61 25.95 -18.96
N TRP A 201 -5.54 25.53 -18.10
CA TRP A 201 -5.67 26.04 -16.75
C TRP A 201 -5.00 25.09 -15.77
N GLU A 202 -4.41 25.64 -14.71
CA GLU A 202 -3.70 24.85 -13.71
C GLU A 202 -4.59 24.46 -12.52
N ARG A 203 -4.38 23.25 -12.01
CA ARG A 203 -5.09 22.79 -10.81
C ARG A 203 -4.48 23.41 -9.57
N VAL A 204 -5.33 24.02 -8.75
CA VAL A 204 -4.90 24.61 -7.48
C VAL A 204 -4.76 23.55 -6.41
N LYS A 205 -3.63 23.60 -5.70
CA LYS A 205 -3.43 22.87 -4.44
C LYS A 205 -3.49 23.79 -3.22
N ASN A 206 -3.15 25.08 -3.37
CA ASN A 206 -3.12 26.05 -2.29
C ASN A 206 -3.49 27.45 -2.83
N ILE A 207 -4.30 28.17 -2.05
CA ILE A 207 -4.83 29.50 -2.40
C ILE A 207 -3.88 30.67 -2.12
N ILE A 208 -2.77 30.47 -1.39
CA ILE A 208 -1.89 31.57 -0.91
C ILE A 208 -1.24 32.38 -2.06
N ARG A 209 -1.07 31.79 -3.25
CA ARG A 209 -0.38 32.44 -4.40
C ARG A 209 -1.30 32.78 -5.58
N ILE A 210 -2.61 32.74 -5.38
CA ILE A 210 -3.58 32.93 -6.46
C ILE A 210 -4.03 34.39 -6.48
N ASP A 211 -4.04 34.98 -7.67
CA ASP A 211 -4.60 36.30 -7.92
C ASP A 211 -5.86 36.19 -8.80
N LYS A 212 -6.61 37.28 -8.95
CA LYS A 212 -7.85 37.34 -9.75
C LYS A 212 -7.67 36.95 -11.23
N ASN A 213 -6.46 37.14 -11.76
CA ASN A 213 -6.13 36.85 -13.16
C ASN A 213 -5.56 35.44 -13.36
N SER A 214 -5.35 34.67 -12.29
CA SER A 214 -4.78 33.34 -12.37
C SER A 214 -5.76 32.38 -13.05
N GLU A 215 -5.28 31.66 -14.06
CA GLU A 215 -6.06 30.70 -14.84
C GLU A 215 -6.05 29.34 -14.16
N VAL A 216 -6.98 29.18 -13.22
CA VAL A 216 -6.95 28.09 -12.26
C VAL A 216 -8.29 27.41 -12.08
N TYR A 217 -8.25 26.13 -11.76
CA TYR A 217 -9.43 25.35 -11.39
C TYR A 217 -9.22 24.55 -10.09
N PHE A 218 -10.32 24.23 -9.43
CA PHE A 218 -10.41 23.37 -8.26
C PHE A 218 -11.12 22.07 -8.66
N LEU A 219 -10.78 20.99 -7.97
CA LEU A 219 -11.32 19.65 -8.24
C LEU A 219 -11.98 19.13 -6.97
N ALA A 220 -13.23 18.67 -7.09
CA ALA A 220 -13.97 18.04 -6.00
C ALA A 220 -14.45 16.65 -6.42
N GLU A 221 -14.30 15.64 -5.55
CA GLU A 221 -14.91 14.32 -5.78
C GLU A 221 -16.39 14.38 -5.32
N VAL A 222 -17.29 13.97 -6.23
CA VAL A 222 -18.75 13.93 -6.02
C VAL A 222 -19.20 12.46 -6.01
N ASN A 223 -20.51 12.21 -6.18
CA ASN A 223 -21.14 10.90 -6.13
C ASN A 223 -20.38 9.87 -6.99
N GLN A 224 -20.08 8.71 -6.39
CA GLN A 224 -19.54 7.54 -7.10
C GLN A 224 -18.24 7.83 -7.86
N GLN A 225 -17.26 8.50 -7.21
CA GLN A 225 -15.91 8.75 -7.76
C GLN A 225 -15.88 9.66 -9.01
N ASN A 226 -16.99 10.32 -9.34
CA ASN A 226 -17.01 11.34 -10.37
C ASN A 226 -16.36 12.62 -9.85
N TYR A 227 -15.72 13.38 -10.74
CA TYR A 227 -15.06 14.63 -10.36
C TYR A 227 -15.78 15.84 -10.93
N GLU A 228 -15.91 16.88 -10.12
CA GLU A 228 -16.49 18.16 -10.48
C GLU A 228 -15.38 19.20 -10.60
N LEU A 229 -15.40 19.93 -11.73
CA LEU A 229 -14.54 21.07 -12.00
C LEU A 229 -15.20 22.33 -11.47
N LEU A 230 -14.49 23.03 -10.60
CA LEU A 230 -14.89 24.29 -10.01
C LEU A 230 -13.93 25.37 -10.47
N PHE A 231 -14.43 26.53 -10.84
CA PHE A 231 -13.64 27.64 -11.37
C PHE A 231 -13.69 28.84 -10.43
N GLY A 232 -12.76 29.79 -10.64
CA GLY A 232 -12.67 31.00 -9.84
C GLY A 232 -13.85 31.94 -9.99
N ASP A 233 -13.91 32.95 -9.12
CA ASP A 233 -14.97 33.95 -9.01
C ASP A 233 -14.49 35.39 -9.32
N ASN A 234 -13.35 35.54 -10.00
CA ASN A 234 -12.61 36.80 -10.20
C ASN A 234 -12.07 37.45 -8.92
N ILE A 235 -12.13 36.76 -7.78
CA ILE A 235 -11.42 37.13 -6.55
C ILE A 235 -10.29 36.11 -6.35
N PHE A 236 -10.64 34.84 -6.34
CA PHE A 236 -9.70 33.72 -6.29
C PHE A 236 -9.71 32.99 -7.63
N GLY A 237 -8.84 33.43 -8.53
CA GLY A 237 -8.77 32.91 -9.89
C GLY A 237 -9.80 33.51 -10.85
N LYS A 238 -9.52 33.36 -12.13
CA LYS A 238 -10.33 33.88 -13.24
C LYS A 238 -11.67 33.14 -13.33
N ALA A 239 -12.78 33.87 -13.44
CA ALA A 239 -14.08 33.27 -13.69
C ALA A 239 -14.28 32.95 -15.17
N LEU A 240 -15.16 31.99 -15.44
CA LEU A 240 -15.56 31.63 -16.80
C LEU A 240 -16.45 32.72 -17.40
N VAL A 241 -16.31 32.92 -18.72
CA VAL A 241 -17.09 33.85 -19.52
C VAL A 241 -18.16 33.09 -20.31
N ASN A 242 -19.29 33.74 -20.57
CA ASN A 242 -20.36 33.15 -21.37
C ASN A 242 -19.87 32.71 -22.76
N ASN A 243 -20.41 31.61 -23.28
CA ASN A 243 -20.05 30.98 -24.56
C ASN A 243 -18.63 30.39 -24.63
N GLN A 244 -17.88 30.32 -23.52
CA GLN A 244 -16.66 29.53 -23.48
C GLN A 244 -16.97 28.03 -23.53
N THR A 245 -16.06 27.24 -24.05
CA THR A 245 -16.11 25.77 -23.98
C THR A 245 -14.98 25.27 -23.12
N ILE A 246 -15.32 24.50 -22.08
CA ILE A 246 -14.33 23.78 -21.27
C ILE A 246 -14.10 22.43 -21.94
N GLU A 247 -12.88 22.13 -22.32
CA GLU A 247 -12.46 20.80 -22.75
C GLU A 247 -11.58 20.17 -21.68
N SER A 248 -11.96 18.98 -21.25
CA SER A 248 -11.23 18.20 -20.26
C SER A 248 -10.78 16.90 -20.90
N THR A 249 -9.47 16.67 -20.91
CA THR A 249 -8.84 15.44 -21.41
C THR A 249 -8.24 14.68 -20.25
N TYR A 250 -8.44 13.37 -20.22
CA TYR A 250 -7.96 12.52 -19.15
C TYR A 250 -7.86 11.07 -19.61
N ILE A 251 -7.20 10.25 -18.78
CA ILE A 251 -7.01 8.83 -19.04
C ILE A 251 -7.86 8.03 -18.06
N ILE A 252 -8.57 7.04 -18.61
CA ILE A 252 -9.32 6.04 -17.85
C ILE A 252 -8.45 4.79 -17.82
N GLY A 253 -7.89 4.47 -16.65
CA GLY A 253 -6.95 3.35 -16.48
C GLY A 253 -7.47 2.29 -15.53
N ASP A 254 -6.83 1.13 -15.52
CA ASP A 254 -7.23 -0.06 -14.74
C ASP A 254 -6.45 -0.19 -13.41
N GLY A 255 -5.80 0.89 -12.98
CA GLY A 255 -5.07 0.93 -11.72
C GLY A 255 -3.84 0.01 -11.74
N LYS A 256 -3.77 -0.92 -10.79
CA LYS A 256 -2.64 -1.85 -10.61
C LYS A 256 -2.53 -2.91 -11.72
N ALA A 257 -3.61 -3.18 -12.46
CA ALA A 257 -3.60 -4.23 -13.47
C ALA A 257 -2.62 -3.93 -14.62
N GLY A 258 -2.30 -2.66 -14.87
CA GLY A 258 -1.38 -2.25 -15.93
C GLY A 258 0.10 -2.29 -15.57
N ASP A 259 0.47 -2.66 -14.34
CA ASP A 259 1.86 -2.77 -13.93
C ASP A 259 2.52 -4.01 -14.57
N GLY A 260 3.82 -3.97 -14.89
CA GLY A 260 4.58 -5.11 -15.41
C GLY A 260 4.74 -5.18 -16.92
N ALA A 261 3.94 -4.43 -17.69
CA ALA A 261 4.09 -4.33 -19.14
C ALA A 261 5.49 -3.77 -19.52
N SER A 262 6.26 -4.55 -20.27
CA SER A 262 7.65 -4.22 -20.65
C SER A 262 7.91 -4.26 -22.16
N GLN A 263 7.11 -5.01 -22.90
CA GLN A 263 7.15 -5.04 -24.36
C GLN A 263 6.04 -4.17 -24.91
N PHE A 264 6.39 -3.16 -25.71
CA PHE A 264 5.43 -2.23 -26.32
C PHE A 264 5.46 -2.35 -27.84
N SER A 265 4.27 -2.44 -28.43
CA SER A 265 4.06 -2.30 -29.87
C SER A 265 3.44 -0.95 -30.17
N PHE A 266 4.04 -0.18 -31.09
CA PHE A 266 3.53 1.13 -31.47
C PHE A 266 2.18 1.01 -32.20
N SER A 267 1.19 1.79 -31.76
CA SER A 267 -0.15 1.88 -32.36
C SER A 267 -0.66 3.32 -32.39
N GLY A 268 0.25 4.30 -32.33
CA GLY A 268 -0.06 5.72 -32.24
C GLY A 268 -0.39 6.38 -33.58
N SER A 269 -1.05 7.54 -33.51
CA SER A 269 -1.33 8.37 -34.69
C SER A 269 -0.39 9.56 -34.75
N LEU A 270 0.31 9.70 -35.87
CA LEU A 270 1.26 10.78 -36.14
C LEU A 270 0.67 11.74 -37.17
N VAL A 271 0.92 13.03 -37.01
CA VAL A 271 0.57 14.06 -38.00
C VAL A 271 1.75 14.97 -38.32
N ASP A 272 1.79 15.44 -39.56
CA ASP A 272 2.77 16.43 -40.02
C ASP A 272 2.43 17.86 -39.57
N ASP A 273 3.25 18.82 -39.98
CA ASP A 273 3.08 20.27 -39.75
C ASP A 273 1.80 20.85 -40.39
N LEU A 274 1.23 20.17 -41.39
CA LEU A 274 -0.04 20.53 -42.03
C LEU A 274 -1.25 19.78 -41.44
N GLY A 275 -1.05 18.91 -40.45
CA GLY A 275 -2.10 18.13 -39.79
C GLY A 275 -2.55 16.87 -40.54
N ASN A 276 -1.85 16.46 -41.60
CA ASN A 276 -2.14 15.23 -42.34
C ASN A 276 -1.61 14.01 -41.57
N PRO A 277 -2.33 12.88 -41.55
CA PRO A 277 -1.85 11.66 -40.92
C PRO A 277 -0.65 11.10 -41.68
N VAL A 278 0.46 10.90 -40.96
CA VAL A 278 1.69 10.29 -41.50
C VAL A 278 1.75 8.84 -41.04
N SER A 279 1.89 7.91 -41.98
CA SER A 279 2.18 6.51 -41.66
C SER A 279 3.70 6.31 -41.62
N PRO A 280 4.25 5.66 -40.59
CA PRO A 280 5.68 5.41 -40.49
C PRO A 280 6.15 4.53 -41.66
N SER A 281 7.31 4.84 -42.23
CA SER A 281 7.91 4.05 -43.32
C SER A 281 8.60 2.78 -42.81
N ASN A 282 8.98 2.76 -41.53
CA ASN A 282 9.63 1.66 -40.83
C ASN A 282 8.70 0.97 -39.82
N VAL A 283 9.09 -0.23 -39.37
CA VAL A 283 8.57 -0.79 -38.13
C VAL A 283 9.10 0.06 -36.98
N VAL A 284 8.21 0.71 -36.23
CA VAL A 284 8.57 1.56 -35.09
C VAL A 284 8.88 0.65 -33.91
N ASP A 285 10.17 0.42 -33.66
CA ASP A 285 10.64 -0.30 -32.48
C ASP A 285 10.58 0.62 -31.26
N VAL A 286 9.77 0.25 -30.27
CA VAL A 286 9.63 1.01 -29.02
C VAL A 286 10.64 0.47 -28.01
N THR A 287 11.61 1.30 -27.62
CA THR A 287 12.60 0.97 -26.59
C THR A 287 12.07 1.35 -25.22
N THR A 288 11.84 0.34 -24.38
CA THR A 288 11.42 0.52 -22.98
C THR A 288 12.62 0.86 -22.10
N ILE A 289 12.64 2.06 -21.55
CA ILE A 289 13.61 2.46 -20.51
C ILE A 289 13.12 1.97 -19.15
N THR A 290 11.82 2.16 -18.92
CA THR A 290 11.15 1.79 -17.68
C THR A 290 9.88 1.02 -18.00
N ALA A 291 9.79 -0.23 -17.54
CA ALA A 291 8.56 -1.02 -17.61
C ALA A 291 7.42 -0.33 -16.82
N ALA A 292 6.18 -0.63 -17.20
CA ALA A 292 5.00 -0.07 -16.57
C ALA A 292 5.00 -0.36 -15.06
N ARG A 293 4.92 0.70 -14.26
CA ARG A 293 4.84 0.63 -12.80
C ARG A 293 3.97 1.76 -12.28
N ASN A 294 3.83 1.89 -10.97
CA ASN A 294 3.12 3.00 -10.33
C ASN A 294 1.58 3.04 -10.53
N GLY A 295 0.96 1.97 -11.03
CA GLY A 295 -0.49 1.81 -11.02
C GLY A 295 -1.03 1.62 -9.60
N ALA A 296 -2.13 2.29 -9.25
CA ALA A 296 -2.71 2.16 -7.92
C ALA A 296 -4.24 2.32 -7.92
N ALA A 297 -4.89 1.59 -7.03
CA ALA A 297 -6.33 1.73 -6.79
C ALA A 297 -6.66 3.08 -6.12
N VAL A 298 -7.93 3.46 -6.22
CA VAL A 298 -8.50 4.58 -5.44
C VAL A 298 -8.17 4.43 -3.95
N GLU A 299 -7.99 5.55 -3.26
CA GLU A 299 -7.65 5.51 -1.84
C GLU A 299 -8.74 4.88 -0.97
N SER A 300 -8.38 4.03 0.01
CA SER A 300 -9.35 3.37 0.88
C SER A 300 -9.99 4.35 1.88
N VAL A 301 -11.20 4.01 2.35
CA VAL A 301 -11.93 4.81 3.36
C VAL A 301 -11.11 4.97 4.65
N GLU A 302 -10.42 3.92 5.08
CA GLU A 302 -9.61 3.96 6.30
C GLU A 302 -8.39 4.87 6.15
N SER A 303 -7.75 4.88 4.97
CA SER A 303 -6.65 5.81 4.66
C SER A 303 -7.13 7.26 4.73
N ILE A 304 -8.28 7.58 4.13
CA ILE A 304 -8.84 8.93 4.14
C ILE A 304 -9.14 9.40 5.58
N LYS A 305 -9.80 8.57 6.40
CA LYS A 305 -10.07 8.89 7.80
C LYS A 305 -8.79 9.15 8.60
N TYR A 306 -7.71 8.45 8.26
CA TYR A 306 -6.44 8.59 8.95
C TYR A 306 -5.68 9.87 8.55
N TYR A 307 -5.59 10.14 7.25
CA TYR A 307 -4.76 11.22 6.72
C TYR A 307 -5.48 12.57 6.65
N ALA A 308 -6.79 12.60 6.38
CA ALA A 308 -7.50 13.86 6.17
C ALA A 308 -7.42 14.82 7.38
N PRO A 309 -7.68 14.39 8.63
CA PRO A 309 -7.53 15.27 9.81
C PRO A 309 -6.10 15.73 10.06
N ARG A 310 -5.11 14.92 9.65
CA ARG A 310 -3.68 15.22 9.85
C ARG A 310 -3.19 16.27 8.88
N VAL A 311 -3.56 16.15 7.61
CA VAL A 311 -3.24 17.15 6.59
C VAL A 311 -3.88 18.49 6.96
N TYR A 312 -5.12 18.47 7.45
CA TYR A 312 -5.77 19.67 7.97
C TYR A 312 -5.02 20.27 9.18
N GLY A 313 -4.62 19.43 10.15
CA GLY A 313 -3.83 19.85 11.31
C GLY A 313 -2.45 20.42 10.97
N ALA A 314 -1.80 19.91 9.92
CA ALA A 314 -0.51 20.37 9.44
C ALA A 314 -0.55 21.77 8.79
N GLN A 315 -1.73 22.24 8.36
CA GLN A 315 -1.92 23.53 7.68
C GLN A 315 -0.95 23.76 6.51
N TYR A 316 -0.68 22.71 5.72
CA TYR A 316 0.31 22.72 4.63
C TYR A 316 1.72 23.15 5.08
N ARG A 317 2.17 22.74 6.27
CA ARG A 317 3.54 22.93 6.76
C ARG A 317 4.04 21.66 7.43
N ALA A 318 5.29 21.28 7.14
CA ALA A 318 5.90 20.09 7.70
C ALA A 318 6.72 20.45 8.95
N VAL A 319 6.09 20.35 10.14
CA VAL A 319 6.76 20.67 11.42
C VAL A 319 7.05 19.41 12.21
N THR A 320 6.02 18.58 12.43
CA THR A 320 6.12 17.32 13.15
C THR A 320 6.31 16.15 12.17
N GLY A 321 6.86 15.02 12.65
CA GLY A 321 7.00 13.82 11.82
C GLY A 321 5.68 13.35 11.18
N ARG A 322 4.55 13.56 11.86
CA ARG A 322 3.21 13.24 11.33
C ARG A 322 2.75 14.19 10.22
N ASP A 323 3.20 15.43 10.23
CA ASP A 323 2.90 16.40 9.17
C ASP A 323 3.64 16.02 7.89
N TYR A 324 4.91 15.61 8.02
CA TYR A 324 5.67 15.03 6.91
C TYR A 324 4.96 13.81 6.32
N GLU A 325 4.44 12.88 7.15
CA GLU A 325 3.66 11.73 6.65
C GLU A 325 2.47 12.18 5.77
N GLY A 326 1.68 13.15 6.23
CA GLY A 326 0.52 13.64 5.50
C GLY A 326 0.87 14.35 4.19
N ILE A 327 1.91 15.20 4.21
CA ILE A 327 2.33 15.99 3.05
C ILE A 327 3.00 15.10 2.00
N ILE A 328 3.84 14.14 2.41
CA ILE A 328 4.48 13.20 1.47
C ILE A 328 3.42 12.33 0.80
N LYS A 329 2.39 11.89 1.53
CA LYS A 329 1.27 11.14 0.94
C LYS A 329 0.54 11.96 -0.14
N GLN A 330 0.48 13.28 0.00
CA GLN A 330 -0.10 14.18 -1.02
C GLN A 330 0.85 14.40 -2.22
N LEU A 331 2.15 14.52 -1.98
CA LEU A 331 3.17 14.75 -3.01
C LEU A 331 3.48 13.51 -3.84
N TYR A 332 3.65 12.38 -3.17
CA TYR A 332 3.89 11.07 -3.75
C TYR A 332 2.81 10.08 -3.29
N PRO A 333 1.65 10.09 -3.97
CA PRO A 333 0.51 9.28 -3.56
C PRO A 333 0.78 7.77 -3.64
N ASN A 334 1.76 7.34 -4.44
CA ASN A 334 2.19 5.94 -4.57
C ASN A 334 3.01 5.42 -3.39
N THR A 335 3.00 6.16 -2.29
CA THR A 335 3.51 5.67 -1.01
C THR A 335 2.49 4.76 -0.35
N GLU A 336 2.89 3.57 0.08
CA GLU A 336 2.11 2.73 0.97
C GLU A 336 2.20 3.25 2.41
N SER A 337 3.42 3.45 2.90
CA SER A 337 3.72 3.85 4.29
C SER A 337 4.93 4.77 4.37
N ILE A 338 4.96 5.64 5.38
CA ILE A 338 6.02 6.64 5.60
C ILE A 338 6.46 6.60 7.07
N SER A 339 7.77 6.59 7.30
CA SER A 339 8.37 6.86 8.61
C SER A 339 9.12 8.16 8.53
N VAL A 340 9.02 8.94 9.59
CA VAL A 340 9.75 10.17 9.73
C VAL A 340 10.40 10.16 11.10
N VAL A 341 11.72 10.12 11.11
CA VAL A 341 12.53 10.08 12.32
C VAL A 341 13.33 11.37 12.40
N GLY A 342 13.17 12.10 13.50
CA GLY A 342 14.00 13.26 13.80
C GLY A 342 15.42 12.82 14.10
N GLY A 343 16.41 13.55 13.60
CA GLY A 343 17.81 13.22 13.80
C GLY A 343 18.25 13.24 15.27
N GLU A 344 17.48 13.87 16.17
CA GLU A 344 17.64 13.81 17.62
C GLU A 344 17.41 12.41 18.22
N GLU A 345 16.64 11.56 17.54
CA GLU A 345 16.36 10.19 18.00
C GLU A 345 17.44 9.18 17.56
N LEU A 346 18.37 9.60 16.71
CA LEU A 346 19.43 8.74 16.18
C LEU A 346 20.58 8.56 17.17
N ILE A 347 21.29 7.45 17.01
CA ILE A 347 22.49 7.14 17.79
C ILE A 347 23.60 6.85 16.76
N PRO A 348 24.58 7.75 16.55
CA PRO A 348 24.73 9.07 17.18
C PRO A 348 23.69 10.11 16.68
N PRO A 349 23.34 11.13 17.49
CA PRO A 349 22.33 12.12 17.14
C PRO A 349 22.81 13.06 16.02
N GLN A 350 21.92 13.39 15.08
CA GLN A 350 22.15 14.28 13.94
C GLN A 350 21.15 15.44 13.95
N PHE A 351 21.39 16.48 14.75
CA PHE A 351 20.48 17.61 14.86
C PHE A 351 20.31 18.37 13.53
N GLY A 352 19.09 18.82 13.25
CA GLY A 352 18.74 19.57 12.03
C GLY A 352 18.46 18.71 10.79
N ASN A 353 18.64 17.38 10.90
CA ASN A 353 18.28 16.44 9.85
C ASN A 353 16.98 15.70 10.20
N VAL A 354 16.12 15.50 9.21
CA VAL A 354 14.95 14.63 9.29
C VAL A 354 15.16 13.49 8.31
N LEU A 355 15.18 12.27 8.84
CA LEU A 355 15.26 11.05 8.03
C LEU A 355 13.86 10.59 7.68
N ILE A 356 13.66 10.31 6.40
CA ILE A 356 12.38 9.93 5.83
C ILE A 356 12.57 8.58 5.16
N SER A 357 11.79 7.59 5.56
CA SER A 357 11.78 6.28 4.91
C SER A 357 10.41 6.05 4.29
N ILE A 358 10.42 5.70 3.01
CA ILE A 358 9.21 5.60 2.17
C ILE A 358 9.14 4.18 1.63
N LYS A 359 8.02 3.50 1.86
CA LYS A 359 7.70 2.23 1.19
C LYS A 359 6.73 2.52 0.04
N PRO A 360 7.13 2.36 -1.23
CA PRO A 360 6.21 2.49 -2.35
C PRO A 360 5.26 1.29 -2.42
N VAL A 361 4.10 1.45 -3.08
CA VAL A 361 3.13 0.36 -3.26
C VAL A 361 3.68 -0.78 -4.14
N ASN A 362 4.52 -0.43 -5.12
CA ASN A 362 5.01 -1.36 -6.14
C ASN A 362 6.52 -1.67 -6.01
N GLY A 363 7.04 -1.72 -4.78
CA GLY A 363 8.44 -2.07 -4.55
C GLY A 363 8.87 -1.95 -3.09
N ILE A 364 10.13 -2.29 -2.84
CA ILE A 364 10.76 -2.14 -1.52
C ILE A 364 11.59 -0.85 -1.40
N GLU A 365 11.97 -0.26 -2.53
CA GLU A 365 12.86 0.90 -2.63
C GLU A 365 12.25 1.94 -3.57
N VAL A 366 12.55 3.21 -3.28
CA VAL A 366 12.16 4.35 -4.12
C VAL A 366 13.30 4.65 -5.08
N SER A 367 12.98 4.94 -6.35
CA SER A 367 13.99 5.31 -7.34
C SER A 367 14.70 6.61 -6.96
N ASP A 368 15.97 6.78 -7.32
CA ASP A 368 16.73 8.00 -6.99
C ASP A 368 16.13 9.26 -7.62
N PHE A 369 15.48 9.12 -8.78
CA PHE A 369 14.74 10.20 -9.43
C PHE A 369 13.51 10.61 -8.60
N ASP A 370 12.71 9.64 -8.14
CA ASP A 370 11.56 9.92 -7.28
C ASP A 370 11.99 10.52 -5.94
N LYS A 371 13.11 10.04 -5.36
CA LYS A 371 13.70 10.65 -4.16
C LYS A 371 13.97 12.14 -4.36
N LYS A 372 14.57 12.52 -5.49
CA LYS A 372 14.83 13.92 -5.81
C LYS A 372 13.53 14.74 -5.98
N ASN A 373 12.55 14.20 -6.70
CA ASN A 373 11.26 14.87 -6.90
C ASN A 373 10.51 15.10 -5.59
N ILE A 374 10.54 14.10 -4.69
CA ILE A 374 9.92 14.21 -3.37
C ILE A 374 10.63 15.26 -2.52
N LEU A 375 11.96 15.29 -2.52
CA LEU A 375 12.75 16.28 -1.79
C LEU A 375 12.49 17.71 -2.31
N ASP A 376 12.44 17.89 -3.63
CA ASP A 376 12.15 19.20 -4.24
C ASP A 376 10.71 19.66 -3.96
N GLY A 377 9.75 18.73 -3.95
CA GLY A 377 8.38 19.01 -3.53
C GLY A 377 8.28 19.39 -2.05
N LEU A 378 9.02 18.71 -1.17
CA LEU A 378 9.03 18.96 0.27
C LEU A 378 9.58 20.34 0.65
N LYS A 379 10.54 20.88 -0.12
CA LYS A 379 11.11 22.21 0.13
C LYS A 379 10.08 23.34 0.19
N GLN A 380 8.92 23.17 -0.44
CA GLN A 380 7.85 24.18 -0.40
C GLN A 380 7.07 24.19 0.93
N TYR A 381 7.18 23.11 1.72
CA TYR A 381 6.43 22.89 2.96
C TYR A 381 7.31 22.90 4.20
N THR A 382 8.63 22.77 4.04
CA THR A 382 9.58 22.63 5.15
C THR A 382 9.98 23.97 5.73
N ILE A 383 10.33 23.95 7.02
CA ILE A 383 10.85 25.13 7.72
C ILE A 383 12.30 25.35 7.32
N ALA A 384 12.69 26.60 7.12
CA ALA A 384 14.08 26.98 6.86
C ALA A 384 15.01 26.48 7.98
N GLY A 385 16.11 25.81 7.61
CA GLY A 385 17.12 25.31 8.54
C GLY A 385 17.01 23.82 8.90
N ILE A 386 15.97 23.13 8.45
CA ILE A 386 15.86 21.66 8.56
C ILE A 386 16.18 21.03 7.21
N ASN A 387 17.09 20.05 7.20
CA ASN A 387 17.43 19.27 6.01
C ASN A 387 16.65 17.96 6.00
N GLN A 388 16.09 17.59 4.84
CA GLN A 388 15.39 16.32 4.67
C GLN A 388 16.30 15.34 3.92
N GLN A 389 16.40 14.12 4.43
CA GLN A 389 17.12 13.04 3.77
C GLN A 389 16.22 11.82 3.65
N ILE A 390 16.09 11.29 2.43
CA ILE A 390 15.36 10.04 2.20
C ILE A 390 16.36 8.89 2.33
N VAL A 391 16.08 7.95 3.24
CA VAL A 391 16.90 6.76 3.48
C VAL A 391 16.06 5.53 3.19
N ASP A 392 16.70 4.52 2.59
CA ASP A 392 16.04 3.27 2.22
C ASP A 392 15.50 2.51 3.43
N LEU A 393 14.41 1.78 3.20
CA LEU A 393 13.67 1.05 4.20
C LEU A 393 14.49 -0.12 4.74
N LYS A 394 14.54 -0.31 6.07
CA LYS A 394 14.94 -1.59 6.66
C LYS A 394 13.69 -2.41 6.93
N ILE A 395 13.53 -3.53 6.23
CA ILE A 395 12.33 -4.37 6.35
C ILE A 395 12.58 -5.50 7.33
N LEU A 396 11.70 -5.63 8.32
CA LEU A 396 11.59 -6.79 9.20
C LEU A 396 10.39 -7.62 8.72
N PHE A 397 10.67 -8.76 8.10
CA PHE A 397 9.64 -9.70 7.70
C PHE A 397 9.20 -10.52 8.91
N VAL A 398 7.90 -10.61 9.13
CA VAL A 398 7.31 -11.52 10.12
C VAL A 398 6.65 -12.65 9.35
N GLU A 399 7.07 -13.86 9.65
CA GLU A 399 6.53 -15.10 9.12
C GLU A 399 5.84 -15.87 10.24
N ILE A 400 4.84 -16.66 9.87
CA ILE A 400 4.18 -17.57 10.80
C ILE A 400 4.30 -19.01 10.34
N ASN A 401 4.54 -19.89 11.30
CA ASN A 401 4.32 -21.32 11.11
C ASN A 401 3.09 -21.70 11.92
N SER A 402 1.98 -21.90 11.23
CA SER A 402 0.67 -22.14 11.85
C SER A 402 0.19 -23.56 11.58
N ALA A 403 -0.13 -24.27 12.66
CA ALA A 403 -0.84 -25.52 12.64
C ALA A 403 -2.30 -25.25 13.02
N VAL A 404 -3.18 -25.27 12.01
CA VAL A 404 -4.61 -25.00 12.17
C VAL A 404 -5.36 -26.32 12.28
N TYR A 405 -6.03 -26.51 13.41
CA TYR A 405 -6.90 -27.64 13.67
C TYR A 405 -8.30 -27.31 13.17
N TYR A 406 -8.89 -28.22 12.39
CA TYR A 406 -10.22 -28.03 11.83
C TYR A 406 -11.10 -29.26 11.97
N ASP A 407 -12.39 -28.99 12.11
CA ASP A 407 -13.46 -29.96 12.13
C ASP A 407 -13.85 -30.33 10.70
N THR A 408 -13.72 -31.62 10.37
CA THR A 408 -14.02 -32.14 9.03
C THR A 408 -15.52 -32.18 8.72
N THR A 409 -16.40 -32.13 9.74
CA THR A 409 -17.86 -32.17 9.55
C THR A 409 -18.43 -30.83 9.07
N LYS A 410 -17.71 -29.73 9.35
CA LYS A 410 -18.12 -28.36 9.02
C LYS A 410 -17.41 -27.78 7.79
N THR A 411 -16.60 -28.58 7.10
CA THR A 411 -15.87 -28.15 5.89
C THR A 411 -15.99 -29.18 4.79
N THR A 412 -16.05 -28.72 3.54
CA THR A 412 -16.04 -29.60 2.37
C THR A 412 -14.64 -30.10 2.03
N THR A 413 -13.61 -29.24 2.09
CA THR A 413 -12.22 -29.61 1.74
C THR A 413 -11.19 -28.82 2.55
N ALA A 414 -10.08 -29.45 2.94
CA ALA A 414 -8.97 -28.80 3.66
C ALA A 414 -8.32 -27.65 2.86
N ASN A 415 -8.22 -27.80 1.53
CA ASN A 415 -7.59 -26.81 0.66
C ASN A 415 -8.41 -25.52 0.55
N THR A 416 -9.74 -25.60 0.53
CA THR A 416 -10.59 -24.41 0.47
C THR A 416 -10.50 -23.62 1.77
N LEU A 417 -10.44 -24.31 2.92
CA LEU A 417 -10.20 -23.66 4.21
C LEU A 417 -8.81 -23.03 4.26
N LYS A 418 -7.77 -23.71 3.77
CA LYS A 418 -6.41 -23.16 3.67
C LYS A 418 -6.37 -21.88 2.83
N THR A 419 -7.00 -21.86 1.65
CA THR A 419 -7.08 -20.66 0.81
C THR A 419 -7.88 -19.54 1.48
N ALA A 420 -8.94 -19.85 2.22
CA ALA A 420 -9.70 -18.86 2.98
C ALA A 420 -8.84 -18.24 4.09
N VAL A 421 -8.10 -19.06 4.86
CA VAL A 421 -7.18 -18.58 5.90
C VAL A 421 -6.07 -17.72 5.29
N ILE A 422 -5.47 -18.13 4.17
CA ILE A 422 -4.47 -17.32 3.46
C ILE A 422 -5.07 -15.98 3.01
N ARG A 423 -6.31 -15.96 2.51
CA ARG A 423 -6.99 -14.73 2.10
C ARG A 423 -7.23 -13.79 3.29
N SER A 424 -7.72 -14.31 4.42
CA SER A 424 -7.92 -13.53 5.65
C SER A 424 -6.60 -12.99 6.19
N LEU A 425 -5.53 -13.79 6.17
CA LEU A 425 -4.20 -13.36 6.57
C LEU A 425 -3.61 -12.31 5.63
N ASN A 426 -3.82 -12.42 4.32
CA ASN A 426 -3.41 -11.39 3.35
C ASN A 426 -4.20 -10.08 3.56
N ALA A 427 -5.50 -10.17 3.88
CA ALA A 427 -6.29 -8.99 4.23
C ALA A 427 -5.81 -8.34 5.54
N TYR A 428 -5.43 -9.14 6.54
CA TYR A 428 -4.83 -8.66 7.77
C TYR A 428 -3.43 -8.05 7.54
N ALA A 429 -2.61 -8.67 6.68
CA ALA A 429 -1.32 -8.16 6.26
C ALA A 429 -1.46 -6.78 5.60
N GLY A 430 -2.47 -6.60 4.74
CA GLY A 430 -2.76 -5.32 4.08
C GLY A 430 -3.41 -4.27 4.98
N SER A 431 -3.72 -4.58 6.24
CA SER A 431 -4.34 -3.63 7.16
C SER A 431 -3.35 -2.58 7.64
N ILE A 432 -3.85 -1.34 7.84
CA ILE A 432 -3.04 -0.19 8.28
C ILE A 432 -2.41 -0.44 9.66
N ASP A 433 -3.00 -1.29 10.50
CA ASP A 433 -2.48 -1.62 11.84
C ASP A 433 -1.09 -2.28 11.79
N ILE A 434 -0.81 -3.07 10.75
CA ILE A 434 0.47 -3.78 10.56
C ILE A 434 1.37 -2.99 9.61
N ASN A 435 0.85 -2.54 8.47
CA ASN A 435 1.63 -1.88 7.40
C ASN A 435 2.00 -0.43 7.70
N LYS A 436 1.91 0.00 8.96
CA LYS A 436 2.38 1.30 9.42
C LYS A 436 3.76 1.19 10.05
N PHE A 437 4.61 2.19 9.84
CA PHE A 437 5.80 2.37 10.67
C PHE A 437 5.49 2.56 12.15
N GLY A 438 6.29 1.91 13.00
CA GLY A 438 5.95 1.72 14.42
C GLY A 438 4.75 0.79 14.65
N GLY A 439 4.28 0.14 13.59
CA GLY A 439 3.30 -0.93 13.63
C GLY A 439 3.81 -2.06 14.51
N ARG A 440 2.88 -2.66 15.25
CA ARG A 440 3.17 -3.77 16.15
C ARG A 440 2.43 -4.97 15.62
N PHE A 441 3.18 -6.00 15.25
CA PHE A 441 2.58 -7.29 14.98
C PHE A 441 2.12 -7.87 16.33
N LYS A 442 0.81 -7.94 16.51
CA LYS A 442 0.17 -8.49 17.71
C LYS A 442 -0.19 -9.94 17.44
N TYR A 443 0.44 -10.85 18.17
CA TYR A 443 0.26 -12.28 18.00
C TYR A 443 -1.20 -12.71 18.23
N SER A 444 -1.83 -12.21 19.31
CA SER A 444 -3.21 -12.56 19.67
C SER A 444 -4.24 -12.09 18.63
N LYS A 445 -4.02 -10.93 18.00
CA LYS A 445 -4.87 -10.46 16.89
C LYS A 445 -4.73 -11.37 15.67
N CYS A 446 -3.52 -11.81 15.34
CA CYS A 446 -3.28 -12.73 14.23
C CYS A 446 -3.98 -14.08 14.46
N GLN A 447 -3.89 -14.62 15.68
CA GLN A 447 -4.62 -15.85 16.06
C GLN A 447 -6.13 -15.67 15.89
N LYS A 448 -6.68 -14.57 16.40
CA LYS A 448 -8.10 -14.26 16.27
C LYS A 448 -8.55 -14.19 14.80
N VAL A 449 -7.77 -13.61 13.91
CA VAL A 449 -8.10 -13.56 12.47
C VAL A 449 -8.18 -14.96 11.87
N ILE A 450 -7.30 -15.88 12.29
CA ILE A 450 -7.33 -17.28 11.84
C ILE A 450 -8.58 -17.98 12.37
N ASP A 451 -8.90 -17.79 13.66
CA ASP A 451 -10.06 -18.42 14.30
C ASP A 451 -11.39 -17.87 13.74
N ASP A 452 -11.49 -16.57 13.50
CA ASP A 452 -12.68 -15.89 12.96
C ASP A 452 -12.90 -16.18 11.45
N THR A 453 -11.93 -16.80 10.76
CA THR A 453 -12.06 -17.08 9.32
C THR A 453 -13.17 -18.10 9.04
N SER A 454 -13.38 -19.08 9.92
CA SER A 454 -14.43 -20.08 9.77
C SER A 454 -14.76 -20.73 11.10
N THR A 455 -16.06 -20.98 11.32
CA THR A 455 -16.56 -21.73 12.49
C THR A 455 -16.09 -23.18 12.55
N ALA A 456 -15.42 -23.66 11.48
CA ALA A 456 -14.81 -24.99 11.44
C ALA A 456 -13.41 -25.04 12.06
N VAL A 457 -12.76 -23.90 12.29
CA VAL A 457 -11.48 -23.84 13.00
C VAL A 457 -11.74 -24.10 14.48
N THR A 458 -11.11 -25.12 15.03
CA THR A 458 -11.28 -25.52 16.44
C THR A 458 -10.15 -24.97 17.30
N SER A 459 -8.93 -24.94 16.77
CA SER A 459 -7.74 -24.47 17.47
C SER A 459 -6.65 -24.06 16.49
N ASN A 460 -5.76 -23.19 16.91
CA ASN A 460 -4.63 -22.72 16.13
C ASN A 460 -3.37 -22.61 16.99
N ILE A 461 -2.33 -23.37 16.63
CA ILE A 461 -1.00 -23.25 17.21
C ILE A 461 -0.10 -22.54 16.20
N THR A 462 0.15 -21.25 16.43
CA THR A 462 1.00 -20.42 15.56
C THR A 462 2.33 -20.11 16.23
N LYS A 463 3.43 -20.19 15.46
CA LYS A 463 4.78 -19.77 15.85
C LYS A 463 5.17 -18.54 15.04
N VAL A 464 5.80 -17.56 15.67
CA VAL A 464 6.29 -16.34 15.02
C VAL A 464 7.76 -16.49 14.71
N ILE A 465 8.13 -16.18 13.48
CA ILE A 465 9.51 -16.15 12.98
C ILE A 465 9.77 -14.74 12.47
N ILE A 466 10.91 -14.16 12.82
CA ILE A 466 11.33 -12.88 12.28
C ILE A 466 12.46 -13.12 11.28
N ARG A 467 12.37 -12.48 10.12
CA ARG A 467 13.32 -12.59 9.03
C ARG A 467 13.79 -11.21 8.61
N ARG A 468 15.08 -11.09 8.32
CA ARG A 468 15.64 -9.94 7.64
C ARG A 468 16.46 -10.38 6.44
N ASN A 469 16.36 -9.61 5.37
CA ASN A 469 17.10 -9.83 4.14
C ASN A 469 18.38 -9.01 4.19
N LEU A 470 19.49 -9.68 3.93
CA LEU A 470 20.80 -9.07 3.74
C LEU A 470 21.09 -8.98 2.24
N ASN A 471 21.21 -7.75 1.73
CA ASN A 471 21.70 -7.53 0.37
C ASN A 471 23.22 -7.66 0.37
N ALA A 472 23.74 -8.74 -0.22
CA ALA A 472 25.16 -9.02 -0.28
C ALA A 472 25.83 -8.25 -1.43
N ALA A 473 26.89 -7.49 -1.11
CA ALA A 473 27.80 -6.95 -2.11
C ALA A 473 28.72 -8.09 -2.61
N GLU A 474 28.42 -8.64 -3.78
CA GLU A 474 29.20 -9.72 -4.38
C GLU A 474 30.63 -9.29 -4.70
N ASN A 475 31.59 -10.19 -4.45
CA ASN A 475 33.01 -10.01 -4.74
C ASN A 475 33.64 -8.78 -4.07
N GLN A 476 33.00 -8.21 -3.05
CA GLN A 476 33.52 -7.09 -2.27
C GLN A 476 33.64 -7.48 -0.80
N PHE A 477 34.71 -7.01 -0.15
CA PHE A 477 34.85 -7.13 1.29
C PHE A 477 33.95 -6.09 1.95
N ALA A 478 32.90 -6.56 2.61
CA ALA A 478 31.97 -5.70 3.33
C ALA A 478 31.75 -6.22 4.75
N GLN A 479 31.51 -5.28 5.66
CA GLN A 479 31.00 -5.56 7.00
C GLN A 479 29.48 -5.36 6.99
N TYR A 480 28.75 -6.25 7.64
CA TYR A 480 27.30 -6.21 7.67
C TYR A 480 26.77 -6.10 9.08
N GLU A 481 25.78 -5.23 9.26
CA GLU A 481 25.05 -5.05 10.52
C GLU A 481 23.55 -5.20 10.29
N LEU A 482 22.95 -6.14 10.99
CA LEU A 482 21.51 -6.38 11.00
C LEU A 482 20.95 -6.18 12.39
N CYS A 483 20.26 -5.06 12.57
CA CYS A 483 19.44 -4.77 13.75
C CYS A 483 18.00 -5.27 13.53
N TYR A 484 17.48 -6.09 14.43
CA TYR A 484 16.08 -6.57 14.41
C TYR A 484 15.19 -5.78 15.36
N GLY A 485 15.79 -5.03 16.30
CA GLY A 485 15.08 -4.18 17.26
C GLY A 485 14.27 -4.94 18.31
N ASN A 486 14.28 -6.28 18.29
CA ASN A 486 13.56 -7.15 19.19
C ASN A 486 14.54 -8.18 19.76
N ALA A 487 14.41 -8.50 21.05
CA ALA A 487 15.24 -9.51 21.68
C ALA A 487 14.97 -10.91 21.10
N PHE A 488 16.02 -11.72 21.01
CA PHE A 488 15.94 -13.09 20.52
C PHE A 488 15.80 -14.09 21.66
N HIS A 489 15.09 -15.19 21.42
CA HIS A 489 14.99 -16.28 22.39
C HIS A 489 16.26 -17.15 22.34
N ILE A 490 17.05 -17.17 23.41
CA ILE A 490 18.31 -17.93 23.43
C ILE A 490 18.04 -19.43 23.60
N ILE A 491 18.41 -20.23 22.60
CA ILE A 491 18.41 -21.69 22.68
C ILE A 491 19.78 -22.16 23.19
N PRO A 492 19.88 -22.84 24.35
CA PRO A 492 21.17 -23.26 24.92
C PRO A 492 22.03 -24.18 24.03
N GLY A 493 21.41 -24.87 23.06
CA GLY A 493 22.08 -25.74 22.10
C GLY A 493 22.52 -25.07 20.79
N GLY A 494 22.32 -23.75 20.63
CA GLY A 494 22.55 -23.03 19.37
C GLY A 494 21.42 -23.22 18.33
N GLY A 495 21.44 -22.42 17.26
CA GLY A 495 20.43 -22.47 16.19
C GLY A 495 19.20 -21.59 16.38
N THR A 496 19.34 -20.52 17.18
CA THR A 496 18.36 -19.43 17.29
C THR A 496 18.27 -18.65 15.99
N ILE A 497 19.41 -18.42 15.35
CA ILE A 497 19.56 -17.74 14.08
C ILE A 497 19.88 -18.80 13.04
N LYS A 498 19.21 -18.71 11.89
CA LYS A 498 19.43 -19.59 10.74
C LYS A 498 19.45 -18.73 9.48
N SER A 499 20.15 -19.13 8.43
CA SER A 499 20.10 -18.43 7.15
C SER A 499 19.77 -19.31 5.96
N SER A 500 19.50 -18.70 4.82
CA SER A 500 19.62 -19.33 3.52
C SER A 500 21.09 -19.57 3.14
N GLY A 501 21.32 -20.47 2.18
CA GLY A 501 22.66 -20.85 1.73
C GLY A 501 23.35 -19.74 0.92
N PHE A 502 24.64 -19.54 1.17
CA PHE A 502 25.51 -18.62 0.42
C PHE A 502 26.91 -19.21 0.24
N LYS A 503 27.69 -18.69 -0.72
CA LYS A 503 29.07 -19.12 -0.99
C LYS A 503 30.05 -17.98 -0.72
N ILE A 504 31.22 -18.31 -0.18
CA ILE A 504 32.30 -17.35 0.08
C ILE A 504 33.49 -17.60 -0.85
N THR A 505 34.28 -16.55 -1.12
CA THR A 505 35.50 -16.67 -1.93
C THR A 505 36.52 -17.58 -1.25
N GLY A 506 36.86 -18.70 -1.91
CA GLY A 506 37.80 -19.71 -1.40
C GLY A 506 37.16 -21.02 -0.93
N ASN A 507 35.82 -21.14 -0.91
CA ASN A 507 35.13 -22.40 -0.64
C ASN A 507 33.93 -22.59 -1.58
N SER A 508 33.81 -23.77 -2.20
CA SER A 508 32.76 -24.11 -3.17
C SER A 508 31.47 -24.66 -2.54
N ALA A 509 31.48 -24.95 -1.22
CA ALA A 509 30.33 -25.48 -0.49
C ALA A 509 29.29 -24.40 -0.14
N ASN A 510 28.01 -24.80 -0.04
CA ASN A 510 26.95 -23.93 0.45
C ASN A 510 27.09 -23.77 1.98
N LEU A 511 27.29 -22.53 2.41
CA LEU A 511 27.41 -22.15 3.81
C LEU A 511 26.10 -21.59 4.33
N PHE A 512 25.81 -21.84 5.60
CA PHE A 512 24.68 -21.30 6.34
C PHE A 512 25.19 -20.61 7.60
N ILE A 513 24.47 -19.59 8.05
CA ILE A 513 24.74 -18.87 9.29
C ILE A 513 23.99 -19.55 10.42
N THR A 514 24.70 -19.90 11.49
CA THR A 514 24.12 -20.35 12.76
C THR A 514 24.78 -19.59 13.91
N ASP A 515 24.11 -19.54 15.06
CA ASP A 515 24.65 -18.97 16.28
C ASP A 515 24.97 -20.05 17.32
N ILE A 516 26.00 -19.78 18.12
CA ILE A 516 26.33 -20.50 19.35
C ILE A 516 26.37 -19.46 20.48
N PRO A 517 25.46 -19.51 21.47
CA PRO A 517 25.47 -18.55 22.58
C PRO A 517 26.70 -18.76 23.46
N ASN A 518 27.22 -17.68 24.06
CA ASN A 518 28.35 -17.79 24.97
C ASN A 518 27.95 -18.57 26.24
N THR A 519 28.71 -19.62 26.52
CA THR A 519 28.56 -20.43 27.74
C THR A 519 29.71 -20.17 28.70
N ASP A 520 29.42 -20.13 30.00
CA ASP A 520 30.45 -20.18 31.04
C ASP A 520 31.17 -21.55 31.02
N ALA A 521 32.29 -21.68 31.74
CA ALA A 521 33.10 -22.91 31.84
C ALA A 521 32.33 -24.15 32.34
N ALA A 522 31.09 -23.97 32.85
CA ALA A 522 30.17 -25.02 33.27
C ALA A 522 29.10 -25.41 32.23
N GLY A 523 29.13 -24.86 31.02
CA GLY A 523 28.17 -25.16 29.94
C GLY A 523 26.78 -24.54 30.14
N GLN A 524 26.64 -23.59 31.06
CA GLN A 524 25.44 -22.78 31.26
C GLN A 524 25.59 -21.43 30.55
N LEU A 525 24.48 -20.79 30.20
CA LEU A 525 24.48 -19.45 29.61
C LEU A 525 25.16 -18.46 30.57
N ASP A 526 26.19 -17.75 30.09
CA ASP A 526 27.01 -16.80 30.86
C ASP A 526 26.24 -15.54 31.32
N GLY A 527 24.95 -15.42 31.01
CA GLY A 527 24.14 -14.25 31.36
C GLY A 527 24.56 -12.95 30.66
N SER A 528 25.63 -12.97 29.86
CA SER A 528 26.15 -11.83 29.10
C SER A 528 25.29 -11.45 27.89
N GLY A 529 24.32 -12.29 27.51
CA GLY A 529 23.35 -12.01 26.46
C GLY A 529 23.96 -11.89 25.06
N LYS A 530 25.18 -12.41 24.86
CA LYS A 530 25.93 -12.38 23.60
C LYS A 530 26.25 -13.78 23.09
N GLY A 531 26.39 -13.92 21.77
CA GLY A 531 26.75 -15.16 21.10
C GLY A 531 27.74 -14.93 19.95
N VAL A 532 28.37 -16.01 19.52
CA VAL A 532 29.26 -16.01 18.36
C VAL A 532 28.51 -16.59 17.17
N ILE A 533 28.66 -15.94 16.02
CA ILE A 533 28.12 -16.41 14.75
C ILE A 533 29.15 -17.36 14.13
N SER A 534 28.68 -18.51 13.66
CA SER A 534 29.50 -19.47 12.92
C SER A 534 28.90 -19.76 11.55
N TYR A 535 29.76 -20.02 10.57
CA TYR A 535 29.34 -20.51 9.26
C TYR A 535 29.45 -22.05 9.25
N ILE A 536 28.34 -22.71 8.99
CA ILE A 536 28.24 -24.17 8.88
C ILE A 536 27.98 -24.59 7.44
N SER A 537 28.58 -25.69 7.01
CA SER A 537 28.23 -26.38 5.76
C SER A 537 27.35 -27.58 6.11
N GLU A 538 26.28 -27.80 5.36
CA GLU A 538 25.50 -29.03 5.46
C GLU A 538 26.11 -30.09 4.54
N ASN A 539 26.46 -31.25 5.09
CA ASN A 539 26.74 -32.46 4.32
C ASN A 539 25.61 -33.47 4.59
N LEU A 540 24.83 -33.77 3.55
CA LEU A 540 23.78 -34.79 3.60
C LEU A 540 24.44 -36.16 3.49
N ASN A 541 24.44 -36.96 4.56
CA ASN A 541 24.79 -38.37 4.47
C ASN A 541 23.62 -39.14 3.85
N ALA A 542 23.84 -39.75 2.68
CA ALA A 542 22.82 -40.39 1.85
C ALA A 542 22.17 -41.67 2.43
N SER A 543 22.49 -42.06 3.67
CA SER A 543 22.01 -43.33 4.25
C SER A 543 20.92 -43.19 5.32
N ASP A 544 20.85 -42.08 6.07
CA ASP A 544 19.90 -41.92 7.20
C ASP A 544 19.10 -40.60 7.19
N GLY A 545 19.32 -39.72 6.20
CA GLY A 545 18.59 -38.44 6.11
C GLY A 545 18.91 -37.44 7.23
N GLU A 546 19.93 -37.69 8.05
CA GLU A 546 20.46 -36.75 9.05
C GLU A 546 21.48 -35.79 8.42
N SER A 547 21.21 -34.50 8.58
CA SER A 547 22.11 -33.40 8.20
C SER A 547 23.31 -33.35 9.16
N ASN A 548 24.50 -33.74 8.71
CA ASN A 548 25.72 -33.51 9.47
C ASN A 548 26.25 -32.11 9.13
N TYR A 549 26.32 -31.24 10.15
CA TYR A 549 26.81 -29.88 10.00
C TYR A 549 28.30 -29.80 10.35
N THR A 550 29.13 -29.35 9.40
CA THR A 550 30.55 -29.07 9.66
C THR A 550 30.74 -27.56 9.82
N THR A 551 31.38 -27.13 10.90
CA THR A 551 31.70 -25.70 11.11
C THR A 551 32.90 -25.34 10.25
N VAL A 552 32.71 -24.43 9.30
CA VAL A 552 33.76 -23.96 8.37
C VAL A 552 34.45 -22.71 8.92
N VAL A 553 33.70 -21.83 9.57
CA VAL A 553 34.23 -20.64 10.26
C VAL A 553 33.57 -20.55 11.63
N SER A 554 34.35 -20.68 12.70
CA SER A 554 33.85 -20.66 14.08
C SER A 554 33.57 -19.25 14.62
N ASN A 555 34.25 -18.22 14.10
CA ASN A 555 34.07 -16.82 14.52
C ASN A 555 33.82 -15.90 13.32
N ALA A 556 32.59 -15.91 12.82
CA ALA A 556 32.15 -15.11 11.67
C ALA A 556 31.54 -13.76 12.07
N GLY A 557 31.26 -13.55 13.36
CA GLY A 557 30.63 -12.33 13.87
C GLY A 557 30.10 -12.47 15.29
N ILE A 558 29.43 -11.42 15.76
CA ILE A 558 28.87 -11.32 17.11
C ILE A 558 27.35 -11.11 17.03
N VAL A 559 26.61 -11.78 17.91
CA VAL A 559 25.19 -11.54 18.15
C VAL A 559 25.01 -10.93 19.53
N ASP A 560 24.21 -9.88 19.62
CA ASP A 560 23.62 -9.39 20.87
C ASP A 560 22.15 -9.80 20.90
N TYR A 561 21.82 -10.80 21.72
CA TYR A 561 20.45 -11.32 21.83
C TYR A 561 19.52 -10.37 22.57
N THR A 562 20.04 -9.46 23.40
CA THR A 562 19.24 -8.53 24.19
C THR A 562 18.75 -7.34 23.36
N LYS A 563 19.62 -6.83 22.48
CA LYS A 563 19.28 -5.78 21.52
C LYS A 563 18.71 -6.32 20.21
N GLY A 564 18.96 -7.59 19.91
CA GLY A 564 18.60 -8.20 18.63
C GLY A 564 19.48 -7.68 17.50
N GLU A 565 20.78 -7.60 17.72
CA GLU A 565 21.76 -7.09 16.75
C GLU A 565 22.70 -8.20 16.31
N ILE A 566 22.93 -8.31 15.00
CA ILE A 566 23.84 -9.26 14.37
C ILE A 566 24.90 -8.45 13.63
N GLN A 567 26.16 -8.59 14.05
CA GLN A 567 27.31 -7.95 13.42
C GLN A 567 28.19 -9.02 12.80
N LEU A 568 28.24 -9.07 11.47
CA LEU A 568 29.14 -9.96 10.74
C LEU A 568 30.47 -9.25 10.51
N PHE A 569 31.57 -9.96 10.75
CA PHE A 569 32.89 -9.45 10.39
C PHE A 569 33.09 -9.42 8.88
N THR A 570 34.14 -8.73 8.42
CA THR A 570 34.46 -8.56 7.01
C THR A 570 34.47 -9.90 6.29
N VAL A 571 33.53 -10.10 5.37
CA VAL A 571 33.36 -11.31 4.58
C VAL A 571 33.27 -10.95 3.10
N ASN A 572 33.83 -11.82 2.24
CA ASN A 572 33.68 -11.71 0.79
C ASN A 572 32.71 -12.80 0.31
N ILE A 573 31.51 -12.37 -0.09
CA ILE A 573 30.45 -13.26 -0.57
C ILE A 573 30.61 -13.42 -2.08
N ALA A 574 30.80 -14.66 -2.55
CA ALA A 574 31.05 -14.98 -3.95
C ALA A 574 29.75 -15.16 -4.75
N SER A 575 28.71 -15.75 -4.15
CA SER A 575 27.36 -15.90 -4.74
C SER A 575 26.34 -16.26 -3.67
N THR A 576 25.06 -15.93 -3.89
CA THR A 576 23.93 -16.32 -3.03
C THR A 576 23.11 -17.43 -3.71
N ASN A 577 22.43 -18.28 -2.93
CA ASN A 577 21.54 -19.32 -3.49
C ASN A 577 20.15 -18.79 -3.86
N LEU A 578 19.78 -17.61 -3.33
CA LEU A 578 18.57 -16.89 -3.71
C LEU A 578 18.90 -15.83 -4.75
N ASP A 579 17.96 -15.62 -5.68
CA ASP A 579 18.01 -14.56 -6.70
C ASP A 579 18.10 -13.17 -6.04
N ASN A 580 18.60 -12.18 -6.79
CA ASN A 580 18.80 -10.79 -6.36
C ASN A 580 19.84 -10.55 -5.26
N LYS A 581 20.81 -11.46 -5.05
CA LYS A 581 21.94 -11.28 -4.13
C LYS A 581 21.51 -11.18 -2.65
N ILE A 582 20.41 -11.85 -2.30
CA ILE A 582 19.81 -11.79 -0.96
C ILE A 582 20.22 -13.01 -0.14
N ILE A 583 20.62 -12.77 1.12
CA ILE A 583 20.70 -13.81 2.16
C ILE A 583 19.58 -13.56 3.16
N GLU A 584 18.69 -14.53 3.31
CA GLU A 584 17.62 -14.46 4.32
C GLU A 584 18.18 -14.95 5.64
N ILE A 585 18.10 -14.13 6.68
CA ILE A 585 18.48 -14.51 8.04
C ILE A 585 17.20 -14.53 8.86
N GLN A 586 16.88 -15.69 9.43
CA GLN A 586 15.74 -15.90 10.31
C GLN A 586 16.18 -16.01 11.76
N ALA A 587 15.35 -15.53 12.67
CA ALA A 587 15.54 -15.62 14.10
C ALA A 587 14.20 -15.83 14.82
N PHE A 588 14.26 -16.38 16.04
CA PHE A 588 13.10 -16.53 16.91
C PHE A 588 13.06 -15.39 17.95
N PRO A 589 12.00 -14.58 17.98
CA PRO A 589 11.90 -13.51 18.96
C PRO A 589 11.57 -14.07 20.34
N GLN A 590 12.05 -13.41 21.40
CA GLN A 590 11.70 -13.76 22.79
C GLN A 590 10.23 -13.44 23.12
N SER A 591 9.70 -12.39 22.49
CA SER A 591 8.29 -11.98 22.58
C SER A 591 7.59 -12.31 21.27
N ASN A 592 6.40 -12.90 21.33
CA ASN A 592 5.59 -13.16 20.13
C ASN A 592 5.04 -11.87 19.50
N ASP A 593 4.97 -10.78 20.27
CA ASP A 593 4.66 -9.46 19.73
C ASP A 593 5.94 -8.82 19.19
N VAL A 594 5.96 -8.52 17.88
CA VAL A 594 7.10 -7.96 17.17
C VAL A 594 6.87 -6.47 16.92
N ILE A 595 7.86 -5.65 17.26
CA ILE A 595 7.78 -4.19 17.18
C ILE A 595 8.78 -3.69 16.14
N GLY A 596 8.31 -2.84 15.22
CA GLY A 596 9.20 -2.05 14.36
C GLY A 596 9.71 -0.83 15.12
N LEU A 597 11.00 -0.77 15.41
CA LEU A 597 11.63 0.40 16.04
C LEU A 597 12.15 1.36 14.96
N LYS A 598 11.82 2.65 15.08
CA LYS A 598 12.36 3.80 14.31
C LYS A 598 12.38 3.62 12.78
N ASP A 599 13.41 2.96 12.27
CA ASP A 599 13.74 2.73 10.86
C ASP A 599 13.33 1.34 10.35
N LEU A 600 12.86 0.46 11.25
CA LEU A 600 12.38 -0.89 10.92
C LEU A 600 10.90 -0.88 10.55
N TYR A 601 10.61 -1.28 9.32
CA TYR A 601 9.27 -1.52 8.82
C TYR A 601 8.89 -2.98 8.99
N VAL A 602 7.85 -3.26 9.77
CA VAL A 602 7.33 -4.62 9.95
C VAL A 602 6.42 -4.97 8.78
N SER A 603 6.79 -5.99 8.02
CA SER A 603 5.96 -6.53 6.94
C SER A 603 5.58 -7.96 7.28
N PHE A 604 4.28 -8.25 7.28
CA PHE A 604 3.80 -9.63 7.50
C PHE A 604 3.79 -10.38 6.16
N ASP A 605 4.63 -11.40 6.03
CA ASP A 605 4.78 -12.19 4.80
C ASP A 605 4.05 -13.53 4.91
N VAL A 606 2.87 -13.58 4.30
CA VAL A 606 2.02 -14.79 4.27
C VAL A 606 2.50 -15.79 3.22
N SER A 607 3.25 -15.36 2.20
CA SER A 607 3.61 -16.21 1.06
C SER A 607 4.63 -17.29 1.43
N GLN A 608 5.59 -16.94 2.30
CA GLN A 608 6.62 -17.83 2.83
C GLN A 608 6.21 -18.48 4.16
N SER A 609 5.00 -18.22 4.66
CA SER A 609 4.49 -18.75 5.92
C SER A 609 3.92 -20.18 5.73
N PRO A 610 4.52 -21.23 6.31
CA PRO A 610 3.97 -22.58 6.22
C PRO A 610 2.68 -22.68 7.06
N ILE A 611 1.55 -22.86 6.38
CA ILE A 611 0.25 -23.14 7.00
C ILE A 611 -0.09 -24.61 6.78
N ASN A 612 -0.08 -25.35 7.88
CA ASN A 612 -0.40 -26.77 7.93
C ASN A 612 -1.81 -26.96 8.50
N MET A 613 -2.65 -27.70 7.77
CA MET A 613 -4.00 -28.03 8.19
C MET A 613 -3.99 -29.41 8.83
N ILE A 614 -4.29 -29.49 10.12
CA ILE A 614 -4.35 -30.75 10.88
C ILE A 614 -5.80 -31.07 11.16
N ARG A 615 -6.20 -32.33 10.95
CA ARG A 615 -7.55 -32.79 11.26
C ARG A 615 -7.72 -32.90 12.76
N ASP A 616 -8.77 -32.30 13.28
CA ASP A 616 -9.19 -32.49 14.66
C ASP A 616 -10.09 -33.72 14.77
N THR A 617 -9.51 -34.84 15.19
CA THR A 617 -10.23 -36.12 15.32
C THR A 617 -11.20 -36.16 16.50
N ILE A 618 -11.06 -35.25 17.46
CA ILE A 618 -11.94 -35.17 18.65
C ILE A 618 -13.17 -34.34 18.31
N ALA A 619 -12.98 -33.13 17.78
CA ALA A 619 -14.10 -32.26 17.41
C ALA A 619 -14.91 -32.81 16.23
N SER A 620 -14.27 -33.55 15.32
CA SER A 620 -14.96 -34.23 14.21
C SER A 620 -15.75 -35.48 14.66
N GLY A 621 -15.68 -35.88 15.93
CA GLY A 621 -16.40 -37.04 16.47
C GLY A 621 -15.85 -38.42 16.06
N GLU A 622 -14.68 -38.47 15.40
CA GLU A 622 -14.03 -39.74 15.01
C GLU A 622 -13.41 -40.47 16.21
N GLN A 623 -12.99 -39.74 17.24
CA GLN A 623 -12.40 -40.31 18.46
C GLN A 623 -12.96 -39.66 19.73
N ILE A 624 -13.51 -40.48 20.63
CA ILE A 624 -14.18 -40.05 21.87
C ILE A 624 -13.20 -39.88 23.04
N SER A 625 -12.00 -40.47 22.96
CA SER A 625 -11.07 -40.58 24.10
C SER A 625 -9.77 -39.77 23.96
N GLY A 626 -9.60 -38.98 22.90
CA GLY A 626 -8.38 -38.17 22.68
C GLY A 626 -7.07 -38.94 22.52
N VAL A 627 -7.12 -40.28 22.55
CA VAL A 627 -5.96 -41.17 22.37
C VAL A 627 -5.50 -41.12 20.92
N GLY A 628 -4.31 -40.57 20.69
CA GLY A 628 -3.74 -40.41 19.34
C GLY A 628 -3.97 -39.04 18.70
N PHE A 629 -4.43 -38.03 19.46
CA PHE A 629 -4.56 -36.66 18.96
C PHE A 629 -3.18 -36.11 18.52
N PRO A 630 -3.02 -35.67 17.26
CA PRO A 630 -1.75 -35.15 16.78
C PRO A 630 -1.44 -33.79 17.42
N VAL A 631 -0.59 -33.77 18.44
CA VAL A 631 -0.11 -32.55 19.08
C VAL A 631 1.09 -31.98 18.34
N THR A 632 1.02 -30.69 18.00
CA THR A 632 2.16 -29.97 17.42
C THR A 632 2.93 -29.25 18.54
N SER A 633 4.24 -29.44 18.61
CA SER A 633 5.09 -28.75 19.59
C SER A 633 5.05 -27.23 19.40
N SER A 634 5.05 -26.48 20.50
CA SER A 634 5.16 -25.02 20.51
C SER A 634 6.58 -24.50 20.19
N TYR A 635 7.59 -25.37 20.22
CA TYR A 635 9.01 -25.01 20.01
C TYR A 635 9.47 -25.21 18.56
N GLY A 636 10.58 -24.58 18.17
CA GLY A 636 11.15 -24.68 16.83
C GLY A 636 11.59 -26.11 16.47
N ASN A 637 11.61 -26.42 15.18
CA ASN A 637 12.22 -27.66 14.69
C ASN A 637 13.74 -27.54 14.89
N GLY A 638 14.36 -28.51 15.57
CA GLY A 638 15.80 -28.54 15.89
C GLY A 638 16.75 -28.66 14.69
N LYS A 639 16.30 -28.32 13.47
CA LYS A 639 17.15 -28.19 12.28
C LYS A 639 17.91 -26.87 12.31
N LEU A 640 19.19 -26.84 11.93
CA LEU A 640 20.00 -25.61 11.89
C LEU A 640 19.85 -24.84 10.57
N THR A 641 19.16 -25.41 9.58
CA THR A 641 18.86 -24.80 8.29
C THR A 641 17.43 -24.25 8.23
N ARG A 642 17.21 -23.30 7.32
CA ARG A 642 15.89 -22.73 7.02
C ARG A 642 15.00 -23.67 6.23
#